data_AF-A0A1H6LBJ4-F1
#
_entry.id   AF-A0A1H6LBJ4-F1
#
_cell.length_a   1.000
_cell.length_b   1.000
_cell.length_c   1.000
_cell.angle_alpha   90.00
_cell.angle_beta   90.00
_cell.angle_gamma   90.00
#
_symmetry.space_group_name_H-M   'P 1'
#
loop_
_entity.id
_entity.type
_entity.pdbx_description
1 polymer ?
#
loop_
_entity_poly.entity_id
_entity_poly.type
_entity_poly.pdbx_seq_one_letter_code
_entity_poly.pdbx_strand_id
1 'polypeptide(L)'
;MNDKDIRIILINFLLAERQDIRIYQEKSIGSSICDVMAVSSHLTGYEIKSDSDDYSRLDRQVSAYDDFFDKNYLVISQKHRKSAENKVPRHWGIINIEQDSVEILRRAADNPNVSRRSQLTVLWKLELKNILVKNSMPMYAQKDKNFISYQISKQVDPAVLGKQIAYELYNRDYSYYDAKDFTIRNESATSQTPFLELLEKVAEDDTNSFTLEEWISLYSKAKEIQQEKQKLFAATVTPRAEHKIKYSDIEVSLGAPWISEGILNDFIYHLLGISSDLVKYEYTTGTWSIQHKKFFDNTACTVKYGLKRYNALYIIEATMNLREIKLYDSNNKYDETDTIAALDKQRLIIEEFRKWIWLDDDRIWEVEEAYNKMFSDLDKKTYSGREMLFPEMSESFELYDFQKAAVERIINENNTLLAFDVGSGKTYIMITAAMKMRQMGMSRKNMFVVPNNIVGQWEKIFTDLYPKAKLLTIDPKSFKPELREKVLVQMRDGDYDGIIIAYSCFEMIPLSSTCVIDNMEQQLQKLNEAVRSLRYGDARITIINREKEYIHRLTDELLSSMEKAPLHITFDQLEINTIFLDEAHNFKNIPIRTRLKNLRGINVKGSSKCHEMLKKIHCVQEQNGGRGAVLATGTPYASPYQH
;
A
#
# COMPACT_ATOMS: atom_id res chain seq x y z
N MET A 1 29.34 -32.28 -5.61
CA MET A 1 27.87 -32.30 -5.41
C MET A 1 27.37 -30.87 -5.33
N ASN A 2 26.14 -30.59 -5.77
CA ASN A 2 25.54 -29.27 -5.56
C ASN A 2 24.89 -29.20 -4.16
N ASP A 3 24.64 -27.98 -3.69
CA ASP A 3 24.06 -27.69 -2.37
C ASP A 3 22.69 -28.38 -2.14
N LYS A 4 21.84 -28.43 -3.17
CA LYS A 4 20.51 -29.05 -3.10
C LYS A 4 20.58 -30.56 -2.83
N ASP A 5 21.52 -31.26 -3.46
CA ASP A 5 21.71 -32.70 -3.27
C ASP A 5 22.20 -33.00 -1.84
N ILE A 6 23.18 -32.23 -1.36
CA ILE A 6 23.72 -32.32 0.01
C ILE A 6 22.60 -32.09 1.04
N ARG A 7 21.75 -31.08 0.80
CA ARG A 7 20.62 -30.77 1.67
C ARG A 7 19.62 -31.90 1.77
N ILE A 8 19.25 -32.54 0.65
CA ILE A 8 18.29 -33.65 0.64
C ILE A 8 18.82 -34.83 1.46
N ILE A 9 20.09 -35.19 1.26
CA ILE A 9 20.72 -36.31 1.98
C ILE A 9 20.81 -35.99 3.47
N LEU A 10 21.20 -34.77 3.83
CA LEU A 10 21.25 -34.32 5.22
C LEU A 10 19.88 -34.43 5.90
N ILE A 11 18.82 -33.95 5.26
CA ILE A 11 17.46 -34.01 5.81
C ILE A 11 17.02 -35.46 6.03
N ASN A 12 17.22 -36.33 5.06
CA ASN A 12 16.88 -37.76 5.18
C ASN A 12 17.68 -38.43 6.31
N PHE A 13 18.96 -38.10 6.44
CA PHE A 13 19.80 -38.59 7.53
C PHE A 13 19.28 -38.15 8.91
N LEU A 14 18.94 -36.87 9.06
CA LEU A 14 18.41 -36.32 10.32
C LEU A 14 17.07 -36.92 10.72
N LEU A 15 16.17 -37.15 9.74
CA LEU A 15 14.87 -37.80 9.98
C LEU A 15 15.02 -39.30 10.31
N ALA A 16 16.08 -39.95 9.81
CA ALA A 16 16.36 -41.35 10.14
C ALA A 16 17.01 -41.51 11.52
N GLU A 17 17.81 -40.53 11.96
CA GLU A 17 18.51 -40.57 13.25
C GLU A 17 17.58 -40.25 14.44
N ARG A 18 16.54 -39.42 14.24
CA ARG A 18 15.59 -39.03 15.29
C ARG A 18 14.16 -38.98 14.77
N GLN A 19 13.24 -39.57 15.54
CA GLN A 19 11.80 -39.53 15.25
C GLN A 19 11.13 -38.24 15.75
N ASP A 20 11.74 -37.56 16.73
CA ASP A 20 11.26 -36.35 17.42
C ASP A 20 11.98 -35.08 16.91
N ILE A 21 12.02 -34.90 15.60
CA ILE A 21 12.73 -33.80 14.95
C ILE A 21 11.84 -33.07 13.94
N ARG A 22 11.85 -31.74 14.00
CA ARG A 22 11.22 -30.88 12.99
C ARG A 22 12.28 -30.10 12.24
N ILE A 23 12.21 -30.10 10.91
CA ILE A 23 13.25 -29.54 10.05
C ILE A 23 12.72 -28.33 9.29
N TYR A 24 13.44 -27.22 9.38
CA TYR A 24 13.20 -26.00 8.62
C TYR A 24 14.34 -25.78 7.65
N GLN A 25 14.04 -25.26 6.48
CA GLN A 25 15.02 -24.94 5.45
C GLN A 25 15.07 -23.43 5.22
N GLU A 26 16.24 -22.92 4.85
CA GLU A 26 16.48 -21.53 4.44
C GLU A 26 15.88 -20.50 5.41
N LYS A 27 16.12 -20.68 6.71
CA LYS A 27 15.55 -19.81 7.75
C LYS A 27 16.46 -18.64 8.08
N SER A 28 15.93 -17.43 7.94
CA SER A 28 16.62 -16.21 8.36
C SER A 28 16.90 -16.22 9.87
N ILE A 29 18.17 -16.03 10.21
CA ILE A 29 18.69 -15.96 11.57
C ILE A 29 19.48 -14.66 11.74
N GLY A 30 18.74 -13.57 11.95
CA GLY A 30 19.31 -12.24 12.11
C GLY A 30 19.98 -11.72 10.84
N SER A 31 21.31 -11.80 10.78
CA SER A 31 22.11 -11.29 9.65
C SER A 31 22.52 -12.36 8.62
N SER A 32 22.10 -13.61 8.83
CA SER A 32 22.40 -14.74 7.95
C SER A 32 21.15 -15.57 7.65
N ILE A 33 21.27 -16.49 6.70
CA ILE A 33 20.22 -17.47 6.38
C ILE A 33 20.80 -18.84 6.74
N CYS A 34 20.07 -19.59 7.56
CA CYS A 34 20.40 -20.95 7.92
C CYS A 34 19.89 -21.92 6.86
N ASP A 35 20.77 -22.76 6.32
CA ASP A 35 20.41 -23.69 5.24
C ASP A 35 19.43 -24.75 5.74
N VAL A 36 19.77 -25.39 6.87
CA VAL A 36 18.89 -26.36 7.54
C VAL A 36 18.91 -26.13 9.05
N MET A 37 17.75 -25.92 9.64
CA MET A 37 17.54 -25.85 11.09
C MET A 37 16.76 -27.08 11.54
N ALA A 38 17.34 -27.86 12.45
CA ALA A 38 16.64 -28.93 13.15
C ALA A 38 16.16 -28.45 14.52
N VAL A 39 14.93 -28.77 14.86
CA VAL A 39 14.30 -28.47 16.16
C VAL A 39 13.89 -29.78 16.81
N SER A 40 14.41 -30.01 18.01
CA SER A 40 14.00 -31.11 18.90
C SER A 40 13.83 -30.53 20.31
N SER A 41 14.54 -31.06 21.32
CA SER A 41 14.63 -30.43 22.65
C SER A 41 15.48 -29.14 22.67
N HIS A 42 16.21 -28.87 21.58
CA HIS A 42 17.04 -27.68 21.36
C HIS A 42 17.11 -27.34 19.86
N LEU A 43 17.58 -26.14 19.51
CA LEU A 43 17.71 -25.71 18.11
C LEU A 43 19.12 -26.03 17.60
N THR A 44 19.22 -26.69 16.45
CA THR A 44 20.50 -27.04 15.82
C THR A 44 20.56 -26.51 14.39
N GLY A 45 21.57 -25.71 14.08
CA GLY A 45 21.81 -25.15 12.75
C GLY A 45 22.81 -25.99 11.96
N TYR A 46 22.56 -26.14 10.67
CA TYR A 46 23.45 -26.80 9.71
C TYR A 46 23.70 -25.85 8.54
N GLU A 47 24.95 -25.42 8.39
CA GLU A 47 25.42 -24.63 7.25
C GLU A 47 26.04 -25.57 6.22
N ILE A 48 25.64 -25.47 4.95
CA ILE A 48 26.11 -26.32 3.86
C ILE A 48 27.16 -25.58 3.04
N LYS A 49 28.26 -26.28 2.70
CA LYS A 49 29.29 -25.83 1.76
C LYS A 49 29.57 -26.91 0.72
N SER A 50 29.11 -26.64 -0.50
CA SER A 50 29.31 -27.47 -1.68
C SER A 50 30.72 -27.29 -2.27
N ASP A 51 31.11 -28.14 -3.23
CA ASP A 51 32.45 -28.10 -3.86
C ASP A 51 32.73 -26.79 -4.63
N SER A 52 31.68 -26.03 -4.94
CA SER A 52 31.72 -24.77 -5.66
C SER A 52 31.81 -23.55 -4.74
N ASP A 53 31.66 -23.72 -3.43
CA ASP A 53 31.62 -22.61 -2.48
C ASP A 53 33.02 -22.13 -2.07
N ASP A 54 33.12 -20.81 -1.83
CA ASP A 54 34.28 -20.17 -1.22
C ASP A 54 33.95 -19.74 0.22
N TYR A 55 34.96 -19.80 1.09
CA TYR A 55 34.83 -19.51 2.53
C TYR A 55 34.80 -18.02 2.87
N SER A 56 34.78 -17.12 1.89
CA SER A 56 34.85 -15.68 2.09
C SER A 56 33.75 -15.10 3.01
N ARG A 57 32.63 -15.81 3.18
CA ARG A 57 31.51 -15.40 4.04
C ARG A 57 31.39 -16.18 5.35
N LEU A 58 32.18 -17.24 5.53
CA LEU A 58 31.99 -18.20 6.61
C LEU A 58 32.17 -17.56 7.99
N ASP A 59 33.13 -16.66 8.17
CA ASP A 59 33.38 -16.02 9.47
C ASP A 59 32.16 -15.23 9.98
N ARG A 60 31.40 -14.59 9.07
CA ARG A 60 30.15 -13.90 9.43
C ARG A 60 29.03 -14.88 9.74
N GLN A 61 28.95 -15.97 8.98
CA GLN A 61 27.96 -17.03 9.19
C GLN A 61 28.19 -17.70 10.55
N VAL A 62 29.44 -18.02 10.89
CA VAL A 62 29.80 -18.61 12.19
C VAL A 62 29.31 -17.73 13.34
N SER A 63 29.55 -16.43 13.29
CA SER A 63 29.07 -15.49 14.32
C SER A 63 27.55 -15.47 14.45
N ALA A 64 26.82 -15.45 13.33
CA ALA A 64 25.35 -15.45 13.32
C ALA A 64 24.77 -16.76 13.86
N TYR A 65 25.34 -17.90 13.48
CA TYR A 65 24.93 -19.22 13.98
C TYR A 65 25.26 -19.40 15.46
N ASP A 66 26.41 -18.89 15.92
CA ASP A 66 26.78 -18.92 17.34
C ASP A 66 25.87 -18.05 18.21
N ASP A 67 25.37 -16.93 17.69
CA ASP A 67 24.40 -16.12 18.43
C ASP A 67 23.02 -16.79 18.50
N PHE A 68 22.69 -17.66 17.55
CA PHE A 68 21.31 -18.15 17.37
C PHE A 68 21.06 -19.59 17.83
N PHE A 69 21.94 -20.55 17.57
CA PHE A 69 21.65 -21.97 17.78
C PHE A 69 22.29 -22.55 19.04
N ASP A 70 21.66 -23.55 19.63
CA ASP A 70 22.23 -24.31 20.76
C ASP A 70 23.38 -25.22 20.32
N LYS A 71 23.32 -25.71 19.07
CA LYS A 71 24.38 -26.50 18.44
C LYS A 71 24.49 -26.15 16.97
N ASN A 72 25.70 -26.20 16.43
CA ASN A 72 25.99 -25.83 15.05
C ASN A 72 26.79 -26.92 14.35
N TYR A 73 26.47 -27.17 13.08
CA TYR A 73 27.21 -28.07 12.21
C TYR A 73 27.61 -27.35 10.92
N LEU A 74 28.83 -27.62 10.47
CA LEU A 74 29.24 -27.35 9.11
C LEU A 74 29.15 -28.65 8.30
N VAL A 75 28.37 -28.62 7.23
CA VAL A 75 28.16 -29.75 6.32
C VAL A 75 28.96 -29.49 5.05
N ILE A 76 29.93 -30.36 4.77
CA ILE A 76 30.91 -30.16 3.69
C ILE A 76 30.92 -31.34 2.72
N SER A 77 31.41 -31.07 1.52
CA SER A 77 31.80 -32.10 0.54
C SER A 77 33.33 -32.32 0.52
N GLN A 78 33.77 -33.36 -0.20
CA GLN A 78 35.13 -33.90 -0.23
C GLN A 78 36.26 -32.86 -0.36
N LYS A 79 36.07 -31.81 -1.19
CA LYS A 79 37.09 -30.77 -1.44
C LYS A 79 37.50 -29.98 -0.19
N HIS A 80 36.60 -29.91 0.79
CA HIS A 80 36.68 -29.02 1.94
C HIS A 80 37.13 -29.71 3.23
N ARG A 81 37.29 -31.04 3.19
CA ARG A 81 37.58 -31.92 4.34
C ARG A 81 38.80 -31.48 5.17
N LYS A 82 39.89 -31.05 4.53
CA LYS A 82 41.14 -30.66 5.22
C LYS A 82 41.12 -29.23 5.78
N SER A 83 40.27 -28.35 5.26
CA SER A 83 40.25 -26.92 5.64
C SER A 83 39.16 -26.60 6.66
N ALA A 84 38.09 -27.41 6.73
CA ALA A 84 36.90 -27.14 7.53
C ALA A 84 37.20 -27.03 9.04
N GLU A 85 38.05 -27.91 9.59
CA GLU A 85 38.38 -27.92 11.03
C GLU A 85 38.98 -26.62 11.54
N ASN A 86 39.76 -25.92 10.70
CA ASN A 86 40.43 -24.66 11.06
C ASN A 86 39.54 -23.43 10.82
N LYS A 87 38.34 -23.62 10.26
CA LYS A 87 37.43 -22.55 9.84
C LYS A 87 36.21 -22.38 10.73
N VAL A 88 35.90 -23.37 11.56
CA VAL A 88 34.80 -23.31 12.52
C VAL A 88 35.28 -23.56 13.95
N PRO A 89 34.64 -22.94 14.97
CA PRO A 89 35.00 -23.11 16.37
C PRO A 89 34.99 -24.57 16.83
N ARG A 90 35.69 -24.88 17.94
CA ARG A 90 35.80 -26.27 18.46
C ARG A 90 34.46 -26.90 18.83
N HIS A 91 33.47 -26.12 19.25
CA HIS A 91 32.15 -26.62 19.63
C HIS A 91 31.24 -26.93 18.43
N TRP A 92 31.59 -26.52 17.22
CA TRP A 92 30.84 -26.87 16.02
C TRP A 92 31.06 -28.32 15.63
N GLY A 93 30.02 -29.02 15.19
CA GLY A 93 30.17 -30.31 14.53
C GLY A 93 30.56 -30.15 13.05
N ILE A 94 31.08 -31.21 12.47
CA ILE A 94 31.45 -31.28 11.05
C ILE A 94 30.91 -32.59 10.49
N ILE A 95 30.09 -32.48 9.44
CA ILE A 95 29.53 -33.62 8.71
C ILE A 95 30.06 -33.56 7.29
N ASN A 96 30.61 -34.67 6.81
CA ASN A 96 31.02 -34.83 5.42
C ASN A 96 29.97 -35.65 4.68
N ILE A 97 29.46 -35.12 3.57
CA ILE A 97 28.52 -35.83 2.70
C ILE A 97 29.18 -36.07 1.35
N GLU A 98 29.34 -37.34 1.00
CA GLU A 98 29.92 -37.79 -0.26
C GLU A 98 29.01 -38.80 -0.93
N GLN A 99 28.52 -38.48 -2.13
CA GLN A 99 27.52 -39.26 -2.86
C GLN A 99 26.28 -39.50 -1.98
N ASP A 100 26.04 -40.73 -1.51
CA ASP A 100 24.94 -41.09 -0.61
C ASP A 100 25.41 -41.41 0.83
N SER A 101 26.70 -41.21 1.12
CA SER A 101 27.29 -41.51 2.43
C SER A 101 27.39 -40.26 3.30
N VAL A 102 27.00 -40.39 4.57
CA VAL A 102 27.09 -39.34 5.59
C VAL A 102 28.10 -39.78 6.66
N GLU A 103 29.19 -39.02 6.79
CA GLU A 103 30.26 -39.29 7.76
C GLU A 103 30.33 -38.12 8.77
N ILE A 104 30.13 -38.42 10.06
CA ILE A 104 30.29 -37.42 11.13
C ILE A 104 31.77 -37.34 11.50
N LEU A 105 32.47 -36.30 11.03
CA LEU A 105 33.89 -36.06 11.34
C LEU A 105 34.08 -35.52 12.76
N ARG A 106 33.15 -34.67 13.21
CA ARG A 106 33.16 -34.09 14.56
C ARG A 106 31.73 -33.90 15.05
N ARG A 107 31.40 -34.36 16.25
CA ARG A 107 30.08 -34.10 16.88
C ARG A 107 30.07 -32.69 17.47
N ALA A 108 28.94 -31.99 17.32
CA ALA A 108 28.75 -30.68 17.92
C ALA A 108 28.62 -30.79 19.45
N ALA A 109 29.26 -29.86 20.15
CA ALA A 109 29.06 -29.62 21.59
C ALA A 109 28.06 -28.48 21.80
N ASP A 110 27.65 -28.25 23.05
CA ASP A 110 26.78 -27.14 23.38
C ASP A 110 27.49 -25.80 23.10
N ASN A 111 26.76 -24.89 22.45
CA ASN A 111 27.26 -23.58 22.09
C ASN A 111 27.17 -22.61 23.28
N PRO A 112 28.31 -22.07 23.78
CA PRO A 112 28.30 -21.14 24.91
C PRO A 112 27.80 -19.73 24.56
N ASN A 113 27.69 -19.40 23.26
CA ASN A 113 27.42 -18.04 22.78
C ASN A 113 25.93 -17.80 22.46
N VAL A 114 25.06 -18.79 22.67
CA VAL A 114 23.65 -18.71 22.28
C VAL A 114 22.90 -17.59 23.00
N SER A 115 22.27 -16.71 22.23
CA SER A 115 21.42 -15.63 22.71
C SER A 115 19.95 -16.05 22.62
N ARG A 116 19.32 -16.27 23.77
CA ARG A 116 17.87 -16.57 23.83
C ARG A 116 17.03 -15.44 23.25
N ARG A 117 17.50 -14.19 23.38
CA ARG A 117 16.85 -13.04 22.75
C ARG A 117 16.85 -13.17 21.23
N SER A 118 17.97 -13.59 20.65
CA SER A 118 18.10 -13.79 19.21
C SER A 118 17.20 -14.94 18.76
N GLN A 119 17.12 -16.04 19.51
CA GLN A 119 16.18 -17.12 19.23
C GLN A 119 14.71 -16.69 19.26
N LEU A 120 14.30 -15.86 20.22
CA LEU A 120 12.91 -15.36 20.29
C LEU A 120 12.48 -14.59 19.05
N THR A 121 13.41 -14.09 18.22
CA THR A 121 13.07 -13.36 16.98
C THR A 121 12.42 -14.26 15.93
N VAL A 122 12.62 -15.58 15.98
CA VAL A 122 12.02 -16.51 15.01
C VAL A 122 10.59 -16.92 15.36
N LEU A 123 10.15 -16.66 16.60
CA LEU A 123 8.82 -17.02 17.08
C LEU A 123 7.75 -16.06 16.56
N TRP A 124 6.56 -16.57 16.29
CA TRP A 124 5.39 -15.74 16.00
C TRP A 124 4.90 -15.02 17.24
N LYS A 125 4.16 -13.93 17.04
CA LYS A 125 3.59 -13.16 18.17
C LYS A 125 2.68 -14.01 19.04
N LEU A 126 1.99 -15.00 18.46
CA LEU A 126 1.16 -15.95 19.20
C LEU A 126 2.01 -16.88 20.09
N GLU A 127 3.09 -17.43 19.56
CA GLU A 127 4.02 -18.30 20.31
C GLU A 127 4.72 -17.55 21.44
N LEU A 128 5.09 -16.28 21.20
CA LEU A 128 5.60 -15.42 22.25
C LEU A 128 4.57 -15.20 23.36
N LYS A 129 3.28 -15.09 23.01
CA LYS A 129 2.19 -15.02 24.00
C LYS A 129 2.03 -16.33 24.77
N ASN A 130 2.18 -17.48 24.13
CA ASN A 130 2.17 -18.78 24.82
C ASN A 130 3.27 -18.84 25.88
N ILE A 131 4.47 -18.37 25.53
CA ILE A 131 5.59 -18.24 26.47
C ILE A 131 5.26 -17.27 27.61
N LEU A 132 4.65 -16.11 27.33
CA LEU A 132 4.21 -15.18 28.40
C LEU A 132 3.24 -15.86 29.37
N VAL A 133 2.21 -16.55 28.86
CA VAL A 133 1.21 -17.25 29.67
C VAL A 133 1.88 -18.34 30.51
N LYS A 134 2.75 -19.16 29.90
CA LYS A 134 3.44 -20.26 30.58
C LYS A 134 4.33 -19.79 31.73
N ASN A 135 4.88 -18.58 31.65
CA ASN A 135 5.69 -17.97 32.70
C ASN A 135 4.92 -16.96 33.57
N SER A 136 3.58 -16.93 33.49
CA SER A 136 2.71 -16.02 34.26
C SER A 136 3.06 -14.53 34.09
N MET A 137 3.48 -14.13 32.89
CA MET A 137 3.86 -12.76 32.56
C MET A 137 2.68 -11.97 31.95
N PRO A 138 2.67 -10.63 32.05
CA PRO A 138 1.65 -9.80 31.41
C PRO A 138 1.60 -10.00 29.89
N MET A 139 0.39 -10.00 29.30
CA MET A 139 0.19 -10.31 27.87
C MET A 139 0.69 -9.26 26.87
N TYR A 140 1.00 -8.05 27.35
CA TYR A 140 1.48 -6.91 26.53
C TYR A 140 0.70 -6.72 25.21
N ALA A 141 -0.64 -6.78 25.27
CA ALA A 141 -1.52 -6.91 24.10
C ALA A 141 -1.29 -5.86 22.99
N GLN A 142 -0.93 -4.63 23.36
CA GLN A 142 -0.69 -3.50 22.43
C GLN A 142 0.80 -3.27 22.10
N LYS A 143 1.70 -4.15 22.54
CA LYS A 143 3.13 -4.00 22.30
C LYS A 143 3.58 -4.84 21.10
N ASP A 144 4.66 -4.42 20.48
CA ASP A 144 5.27 -5.11 19.35
C ASP A 144 6.03 -6.38 19.80
N LYS A 145 6.45 -7.16 18.81
CA LYS A 145 7.18 -8.41 18.99
C LYS A 145 8.51 -8.19 19.74
N ASN A 146 9.24 -7.14 19.40
CA ASN A 146 10.55 -6.84 19.97
C ASN A 146 10.48 -6.51 21.47
N PHE A 147 9.47 -5.76 21.88
CA PHE A 147 9.21 -5.45 23.27
C PHE A 147 8.88 -6.73 24.06
N ILE A 148 8.00 -7.58 23.51
CA ILE A 148 7.62 -8.85 24.14
C ILE A 148 8.85 -9.76 24.30
N SER A 149 9.62 -9.97 23.24
CA SER A 149 10.85 -10.77 23.27
C SER A 149 11.87 -10.20 24.27
N TYR A 150 11.99 -8.87 24.36
CA TYR A 150 12.84 -8.24 25.38
C TYR A 150 12.39 -8.60 26.80
N GLN A 151 11.09 -8.48 27.11
CA GLN A 151 10.59 -8.80 28.45
C GLN A 151 10.80 -10.27 28.80
N ILE A 152 10.48 -11.19 27.89
CA ILE A 152 10.67 -12.63 28.08
C ILE A 152 12.15 -12.94 28.35
N SER A 153 13.06 -12.44 27.51
CA SER A 153 14.51 -12.68 27.65
C SER A 153 15.11 -12.19 28.96
N LYS A 154 14.47 -11.21 29.61
CA LYS A 154 14.94 -10.62 30.88
C LYS A 154 14.39 -11.34 32.11
N GLN A 155 13.19 -11.91 32.02
CA GLN A 155 12.45 -12.41 33.18
C GLN A 155 12.39 -13.94 33.25
N VAL A 156 12.62 -14.65 32.15
CA VAL A 156 12.60 -16.12 32.09
C VAL A 156 14.04 -16.65 32.13
N ASP A 157 14.27 -17.69 32.94
CA ASP A 157 15.56 -18.37 33.02
C ASP A 157 16.02 -18.87 31.63
N PRO A 158 17.28 -18.62 31.22
CA PRO A 158 17.75 -18.97 29.88
C PRO A 158 17.67 -20.46 29.53
N ALA A 159 17.83 -21.38 30.49
CA ALA A 159 17.76 -22.82 30.23
C ALA A 159 16.31 -23.27 30.04
N VAL A 160 15.40 -22.73 30.85
CA VAL A 160 13.95 -22.95 30.69
C VAL A 160 13.45 -22.35 29.39
N LEU A 161 13.88 -21.12 29.07
CA LEU A 161 13.48 -20.39 27.89
C LEU A 161 13.89 -21.10 26.60
N GLY A 162 15.10 -21.65 26.54
CA GLY A 162 15.56 -22.44 25.38
C GLY A 162 14.62 -23.61 25.07
N LYS A 163 14.22 -24.37 26.10
CA LYS A 163 13.26 -25.49 25.95
C LYS A 163 11.88 -25.01 25.52
N GLN A 164 11.42 -23.87 26.02
CA GLN A 164 10.13 -23.29 25.63
C GLN A 164 10.13 -22.83 24.16
N ILE A 165 11.22 -22.20 23.70
CA ILE A 165 11.37 -21.80 22.30
C ILE A 165 11.38 -23.03 21.39
N ALA A 166 12.17 -24.05 21.76
CA ALA A 166 12.23 -25.31 21.01
C ALA A 166 10.85 -25.97 20.93
N TYR A 167 10.10 -25.98 22.04
CA TYR A 167 8.74 -26.52 22.09
C TYR A 167 7.76 -25.76 21.18
N GLU A 168 7.75 -24.43 21.20
CA GLU A 168 6.86 -23.64 20.33
C GLU A 168 7.16 -23.87 18.85
N LEU A 169 8.45 -23.92 18.48
CA LEU A 169 8.84 -24.24 17.11
C LEU A 169 8.45 -25.66 16.74
N TYR A 170 8.83 -26.65 17.54
CA TYR A 170 8.50 -28.04 17.30
C TYR A 170 7.00 -28.24 17.05
N ASN A 171 6.15 -27.60 17.87
CA ASN A 171 4.69 -27.67 17.79
C ASN A 171 4.05 -26.55 16.96
N ARG A 172 4.82 -25.81 16.16
CA ARG A 172 4.32 -24.69 15.37
C ARG A 172 3.20 -25.14 14.44
N ASP A 173 2.01 -24.59 14.65
CA ASP A 173 0.83 -24.92 13.86
C ASP A 173 0.60 -23.84 12.80
N TYR A 174 0.84 -24.20 11.54
CA TYR A 174 0.68 -23.33 10.39
C TYR A 174 -0.80 -23.09 10.01
N SER A 175 -1.73 -23.90 10.53
CA SER A 175 -3.16 -23.78 10.22
C SER A 175 -3.78 -22.49 10.75
N TYR A 176 -3.21 -21.90 11.81
CA TYR A 176 -3.75 -20.69 12.46
C TYR A 176 -3.67 -19.43 11.58
N TYR A 177 -2.83 -19.45 10.53
CA TYR A 177 -2.59 -18.31 9.64
C TYR A 177 -2.81 -18.61 8.15
N ASP A 178 -3.30 -19.80 7.79
CA ASP A 178 -3.38 -20.24 6.39
C ASP A 178 -2.00 -20.24 5.68
N ALA A 179 -0.93 -20.39 6.46
CA ALA A 179 0.45 -20.38 5.99
C ALA A 179 0.84 -21.77 5.47
N LYS A 180 1.58 -21.85 4.35
CA LYS A 180 2.11 -23.12 3.85
C LYS A 180 3.18 -23.65 4.79
N ASP A 181 3.02 -24.89 5.28
CA ASP A 181 4.06 -25.57 6.04
C ASP A 181 5.13 -26.14 5.09
N PHE A 182 6.18 -25.36 4.85
CA PHE A 182 7.32 -25.78 4.03
C PHE A 182 8.25 -26.80 4.73
N THR A 183 7.96 -27.17 5.99
CA THR A 183 8.69 -28.21 6.73
C THR A 183 8.19 -29.62 6.39
N ILE A 184 6.98 -29.74 5.81
CA ILE A 184 6.38 -31.01 5.42
C ILE A 184 6.59 -31.21 3.92
N ARG A 185 7.37 -32.23 3.55
CA ARG A 185 7.35 -32.74 2.17
C ARG A 185 5.93 -33.27 1.91
N ASN A 186 5.25 -32.73 0.90
CA ASN A 186 4.00 -33.30 0.39
C ASN A 186 4.26 -34.71 -0.15
N GLU A 187 4.18 -35.71 0.73
CA GLU A 187 3.78 -37.06 0.40
C GLU A 187 2.50 -37.35 1.18
N SER A 188 1.40 -37.39 0.43
CA SER A 188 0.08 -37.95 0.75
C SER A 188 -0.18 -38.41 2.20
N ALA A 189 -1.16 -37.73 2.82
CA ALA A 189 -2.22 -38.27 3.67
C ALA A 189 -1.89 -39.24 4.83
N THR A 190 -2.48 -38.89 5.99
CA THR A 190 -2.86 -39.75 7.14
C THR A 190 -1.78 -40.26 8.09
N SER A 191 -1.75 -39.69 9.30
CA SER A 191 -1.74 -40.39 10.61
C SER A 191 -1.54 -39.33 11.71
N GLN A 192 -2.56 -39.00 12.51
CA GLN A 192 -2.80 -39.55 13.85
C GLN A 192 -1.55 -39.77 14.71
N THR A 193 -1.08 -38.73 15.39
CA THR A 193 -0.23 -38.85 16.59
C THR A 193 -0.54 -37.74 17.61
N PRO A 194 -1.63 -37.87 18.41
CA PRO A 194 -1.65 -37.23 19.73
C PRO A 194 -1.87 -38.19 20.91
N PHE A 195 -1.99 -39.51 20.66
CA PHE A 195 -2.25 -40.50 21.71
C PHE A 195 -0.97 -41.00 22.42
N LEU A 196 0.18 -40.98 21.74
CA LEU A 196 1.45 -41.47 22.28
C LEU A 196 2.10 -40.51 23.31
N GLU A 197 1.96 -39.19 23.14
CA GLU A 197 2.51 -38.20 24.09
C GLU A 197 1.80 -38.19 25.46
N LEU A 198 0.54 -38.66 25.51
CA LEU A 198 -0.21 -38.79 26.77
C LEU A 198 0.16 -40.06 27.54
N LEU A 199 0.65 -41.09 26.86
CA LEU A 199 1.17 -42.31 27.49
C LEU A 199 2.59 -42.11 28.04
N GLU A 200 3.41 -41.30 27.38
CA GLU A 200 4.77 -41.00 27.85
C GLU A 200 4.80 -40.07 29.06
N LYS A 201 3.89 -39.09 29.17
CA LYS A 201 3.82 -38.20 30.35
C LYS A 201 3.34 -38.87 31.62
N VAL A 202 2.64 -40.00 31.54
CA VAL A 202 2.23 -40.77 32.72
C VAL A 202 3.31 -41.75 33.16
N ALA A 203 4.32 -42.00 32.30
CA ALA A 203 5.47 -42.83 32.65
C ALA A 203 6.53 -42.08 33.49
N GLU A 204 6.45 -40.75 33.59
CA GLU A 204 7.44 -39.92 34.30
C GLU A 204 7.07 -39.54 35.75
N ASP A 205 5.84 -39.80 36.21
CA ASP A 205 5.44 -39.65 37.62
C ASP A 205 5.19 -41.03 38.26
N ASP A 206 5.65 -41.24 39.50
CA ASP A 206 5.59 -42.51 40.25
C ASP A 206 4.18 -43.16 40.22
N THR A 207 3.99 -44.12 39.29
CA THR A 207 2.69 -44.78 39.03
C THR A 207 2.36 -45.94 39.98
N ASN A 208 3.18 -46.19 41.00
CA ASN A 208 2.96 -47.30 41.92
C ASN A 208 1.82 -47.11 42.94
N SER A 209 0.96 -46.10 42.78
CA SER A 209 -0.13 -45.83 43.74
C SER A 209 -1.48 -45.41 43.15
N PHE A 210 -1.70 -45.50 41.83
CA PHE A 210 -3.01 -45.22 41.25
C PHE A 210 -3.93 -46.44 41.31
N THR A 211 -5.13 -46.26 41.86
CA THR A 211 -6.18 -47.27 41.83
C THR A 211 -6.86 -47.32 40.45
N LEU A 212 -7.50 -48.45 40.13
CA LEU A 212 -8.20 -48.65 38.85
C LEU A 212 -9.30 -47.59 38.60
N GLU A 213 -9.95 -47.10 39.67
CA GLU A 213 -10.99 -46.07 39.60
C GLU A 213 -10.42 -44.69 39.24
N GLU A 214 -9.22 -44.36 39.74
CA GLU A 214 -8.53 -43.11 39.41
C GLU A 214 -8.06 -43.12 37.95
N TRP A 215 -7.62 -44.28 37.45
CA TRP A 215 -7.31 -44.49 36.03
C TRP A 215 -8.53 -44.29 35.12
N ILE A 216 -9.69 -44.85 35.51
CA ILE A 216 -10.93 -44.71 34.75
C ILE A 216 -11.39 -43.24 34.72
N SER A 217 -11.28 -42.53 35.85
CA SER A 217 -11.62 -41.10 35.97
C SER A 217 -10.73 -40.20 35.11
N LEU A 218 -9.41 -40.45 35.12
CA LEU A 218 -8.47 -39.72 34.26
C LEU A 218 -8.76 -39.96 32.78
N TYR A 219 -9.05 -41.22 32.41
CA TYR A 219 -9.35 -41.60 31.04
C TYR A 219 -10.68 -41.01 30.54
N SER A 220 -11.72 -40.96 31.38
CA SER A 220 -12.99 -40.32 31.03
C SER A 220 -12.84 -38.81 30.85
N LYS A 221 -12.06 -38.16 31.71
CA LYS A 221 -11.81 -36.71 31.64
C LYS A 221 -10.96 -36.34 30.42
N ALA A 222 -9.97 -37.16 30.08
CA ALA A 222 -9.20 -37.02 28.85
C ALA A 222 -10.07 -37.19 27.60
N LYS A 223 -11.01 -38.14 27.62
CA LYS A 223 -11.97 -38.39 26.53
C LYS A 223 -12.95 -37.24 26.33
N GLU A 224 -13.42 -36.60 27.40
CA GLU A 224 -14.27 -35.39 27.32
C GLU A 224 -13.50 -34.20 26.72
N ILE A 225 -12.27 -33.96 27.18
CA ILE A 225 -11.39 -32.90 26.64
C ILE A 225 -11.08 -33.15 25.16
N GLN A 226 -10.89 -34.41 24.77
CA GLN A 226 -10.68 -34.79 23.36
C GLN A 226 -11.94 -34.53 22.52
N GLN A 227 -13.13 -34.79 23.05
CA GLN A 227 -14.40 -34.51 22.37
C GLN A 227 -14.67 -33.01 22.24
N GLU A 228 -14.32 -32.18 23.24
CA GLU A 228 -14.39 -30.72 23.13
C GLU A 228 -13.39 -30.17 22.11
N LYS A 229 -12.14 -30.65 22.11
CA LYS A 229 -11.15 -30.28 21.08
C LYS A 229 -11.61 -30.69 19.68
N GLN A 230 -12.16 -31.89 19.50
CA GLN A 230 -12.68 -32.32 18.20
C GLN A 230 -13.85 -31.45 17.72
N LYS A 231 -14.70 -30.95 18.63
CA LYS A 231 -15.75 -29.98 18.27
C LYS A 231 -15.18 -28.61 17.89
N LEU A 232 -14.10 -28.16 18.53
CA LEU A 232 -13.38 -26.92 18.19
C LEU A 232 -12.60 -27.03 16.87
N PHE A 233 -11.98 -28.17 16.56
CA PHE A 233 -11.27 -28.44 15.30
C PHE A 233 -12.20 -28.76 14.13
N ALA A 234 -13.43 -29.24 14.39
CA ALA A 234 -14.45 -29.43 13.37
C ALA A 234 -15.20 -28.14 13.01
N ALA A 235 -14.94 -27.03 13.70
CA ALA A 235 -15.40 -25.72 13.24
C ALA A 235 -14.59 -25.36 11.99
N THR A 236 -15.26 -25.35 10.85
CA THR A 236 -14.68 -25.02 9.54
C THR A 236 -13.91 -23.71 9.63
N VAL A 237 -12.57 -23.77 9.59
CA VAL A 237 -11.74 -22.59 9.38
C VAL A 237 -12.10 -22.07 8.00
N THR A 238 -12.72 -20.90 7.92
CA THR A 238 -12.97 -20.25 6.64
C THR A 238 -11.61 -19.97 6.02
N PRO A 239 -11.22 -20.61 4.90
CA PRO A 239 -9.97 -20.30 4.22
C PRO A 239 -9.97 -18.81 3.89
N ARG A 240 -8.83 -18.14 4.09
CA ARG A 240 -8.71 -16.73 3.70
C ARG A 240 -8.82 -16.69 2.19
N ALA A 241 -9.74 -15.88 1.67
CA ALA A 241 -9.87 -15.71 0.24
C ALA A 241 -8.53 -15.20 -0.31
N GLU A 242 -7.99 -15.89 -1.32
CA GLU A 242 -6.78 -15.43 -1.99
C GLU A 242 -6.99 -14.03 -2.60
N HIS A 243 -5.98 -13.18 -2.50
CA HIS A 243 -5.98 -11.88 -3.18
C HIS A 243 -6.09 -12.04 -4.71
N LYS A 244 -6.93 -11.20 -5.33
CA LYS A 244 -7.18 -11.17 -6.78
C LYS A 244 -5.95 -10.75 -7.57
N ILE A 245 -5.22 -9.74 -7.07
CA ILE A 245 -3.96 -9.26 -7.63
C ILE A 245 -2.83 -9.78 -6.73
N LYS A 246 -1.90 -10.55 -7.31
CA LYS A 246 -0.77 -11.14 -6.60
C LYS A 246 0.44 -10.21 -6.60
N TYR A 247 1.36 -10.42 -5.67
CA TYR A 247 2.59 -9.63 -5.53
C TYR A 247 3.44 -9.57 -6.81
N SER A 248 3.39 -10.60 -7.65
CA SER A 248 4.09 -10.64 -8.94
C SER A 248 3.65 -9.54 -9.91
N ASP A 249 2.42 -9.04 -9.76
CA ASP A 249 1.82 -8.01 -10.62
C ASP A 249 1.84 -6.61 -9.97
N ILE A 250 2.47 -6.48 -8.80
CA ILE A 250 2.50 -5.23 -8.02
C ILE A 250 3.91 -4.63 -8.10
N GLU A 251 4.01 -3.37 -8.52
CA GLU A 251 5.22 -2.57 -8.35
C GLU A 251 5.03 -1.58 -7.20
N VAL A 252 5.94 -1.60 -6.22
CA VAL A 252 5.90 -0.70 -5.06
C VAL A 252 7.02 0.33 -5.13
N SER A 253 6.64 1.60 -5.02
CA SER A 253 7.57 2.72 -4.88
C SER A 253 7.72 3.12 -3.42
N LEU A 254 8.94 3.53 -3.03
CA LEU A 254 9.22 4.07 -1.71
C LEU A 254 8.43 5.38 -1.51
N GLY A 255 7.52 5.41 -0.53
CA GLY A 255 6.61 6.53 -0.28
C GLY A 255 5.25 6.42 -0.96
N ALA A 256 4.90 5.25 -1.51
CA ALA A 256 3.53 4.98 -1.94
C ALA A 256 2.55 5.18 -0.76
N PRO A 257 1.47 5.98 -0.92
CA PRO A 257 0.62 6.41 0.19
C PRO A 257 -0.20 5.28 0.83
N TRP A 258 -0.29 4.15 0.16
CA TRP A 258 -1.02 2.96 0.60
C TRP A 258 -0.14 1.95 1.35
N ILE A 259 1.17 2.18 1.39
CA ILE A 259 2.09 1.40 2.23
C ILE A 259 2.01 1.92 3.66
N SER A 260 2.00 1.02 4.63
CA SER A 260 1.86 1.38 6.04
C SER A 260 3.11 2.08 6.60
N GLU A 261 2.93 2.92 7.62
CA GLU A 261 4.03 3.50 8.39
C GLU A 261 4.94 2.40 8.99
N GLY A 262 4.35 1.26 9.34
CA GLY A 262 5.05 0.07 9.87
C GLY A 262 6.08 -0.46 8.89
N ILE A 263 5.67 -0.77 7.66
CA ILE A 263 6.57 -1.27 6.61
C ILE A 263 7.74 -0.31 6.36
N LEU A 264 7.50 1.01 6.37
CA LEU A 264 8.56 2.00 6.17
C LEU A 264 9.50 2.11 7.37
N ASN A 265 8.99 2.02 8.60
CA ASN A 265 9.83 1.94 9.80
C ASN A 265 10.68 0.66 9.81
N ASP A 266 10.11 -0.49 9.41
CA ASP A 266 10.82 -1.76 9.29
C ASP A 266 11.91 -1.70 8.23
N PHE A 267 11.67 -0.98 7.12
CA PHE A 267 12.68 -0.75 6.11
C PHE A 267 13.84 0.11 6.64
N ILE A 268 13.52 1.19 7.36
CA ILE A 268 14.54 2.04 8.01
C ILE A 268 15.36 1.23 9.02
N TYR A 269 14.71 0.34 9.78
CA TYR A 269 15.38 -0.57 10.70
C TYR A 269 16.31 -1.53 9.95
N HIS A 270 15.84 -2.17 8.88
CA HIS A 270 16.65 -3.05 8.04
C HIS A 270 17.88 -2.34 7.46
N LEU A 271 17.70 -1.11 6.98
CA LEU A 271 18.73 -0.37 6.28
C LEU A 271 19.77 0.25 7.25
N LEU A 272 19.31 0.80 8.37
CA LEU A 272 20.11 1.67 9.25
C LEU A 272 20.28 1.12 10.68
N GLY A 273 19.59 0.04 11.05
CA GLY A 273 19.57 -0.52 12.40
C GLY A 273 18.84 0.35 13.43
N ILE A 274 18.02 1.30 12.97
CA ILE A 274 17.34 2.26 13.83
C ILE A 274 15.95 1.73 14.19
N SER A 275 15.79 1.22 15.41
CA SER A 275 14.51 0.71 15.92
C SER A 275 13.74 1.84 16.60
N SER A 276 13.06 2.68 15.81
CA SER A 276 12.25 3.79 16.32
C SER A 276 11.07 4.06 15.39
N ASP A 277 9.93 4.45 15.96
CA ASP A 277 8.77 4.91 15.19
C ASP A 277 9.02 6.35 14.70
N LEU A 278 9.70 6.46 13.55
CA LEU A 278 10.16 7.75 13.01
C LEU A 278 9.26 8.25 11.89
N VAL A 279 8.65 7.33 11.13
CA VAL A 279 7.87 7.66 9.93
C VAL A 279 6.44 8.03 10.34
N LYS A 280 5.99 9.18 9.84
CA LYS A 280 4.61 9.65 9.99
C LYS A 280 4.06 10.12 8.66
N TYR A 281 2.88 9.64 8.31
CA TYR A 281 2.13 10.10 7.15
C TYR A 281 1.11 11.17 7.54
N GLU A 282 1.05 12.23 6.73
CA GLU A 282 0.03 13.28 6.85
C GLU A 282 -0.98 13.16 5.71
N TYR A 283 -2.13 12.56 6.00
CA TYR A 283 -3.18 12.24 5.02
C TYR A 283 -3.70 13.48 4.29
N THR A 284 -3.75 14.64 4.94
CA THR A 284 -4.31 15.87 4.34
C THR A 284 -3.44 16.43 3.23
N THR A 285 -2.11 16.34 3.39
CA THR A 285 -1.14 16.90 2.43
C THR A 285 -0.47 15.84 1.57
N GLY A 286 -0.74 14.56 1.85
CA GLY A 286 -0.07 13.41 1.24
C GLY A 286 1.44 13.41 1.49
N THR A 287 1.88 13.82 2.69
CA THR A 287 3.31 14.03 2.98
C THR A 287 3.83 13.03 3.99
N TRP A 288 4.97 12.42 3.66
CA TRP A 288 5.75 11.62 4.59
C TRP A 288 6.69 12.52 5.39
N SER A 289 6.84 12.25 6.68
CA SER A 289 7.80 12.93 7.53
C SER A 289 8.58 11.91 8.34
N ILE A 290 9.88 12.15 8.52
CA ILE A 290 10.74 11.38 9.40
C ILE A 290 11.13 12.28 10.57
N GLN A 291 10.81 11.83 11.78
CA GLN A 291 11.12 12.53 13.02
C GLN A 291 12.57 12.27 13.46
N HIS A 292 13.10 13.13 14.35
CA HIS A 292 14.40 12.91 15.01
C HIS A 292 15.63 12.71 14.10
N LYS A 293 15.58 13.17 12.84
CA LYS A 293 16.65 12.99 11.83
C LYS A 293 18.06 13.40 12.28
N LYS A 294 18.17 14.38 13.17
CA LYS A 294 19.47 14.89 13.67
C LYS A 294 20.13 14.02 14.73
N PHE A 295 19.40 13.09 15.35
CA PHE A 295 19.90 12.30 16.49
C PHE A 295 20.64 11.03 16.08
N PHE A 296 20.70 10.71 14.77
CA PHE A 296 21.29 9.48 14.27
C PHE A 296 22.51 9.77 13.38
N ASP A 297 23.68 9.27 13.78
CA ASP A 297 24.97 9.52 13.14
C ASP A 297 25.77 8.25 12.78
N ASN A 298 25.16 7.07 12.93
CA ASN A 298 25.83 5.80 12.66
C ASN A 298 26.37 5.70 11.22
N THR A 299 27.36 4.82 11.00
CA THR A 299 28.05 4.69 9.70
C THR A 299 27.09 4.32 8.56
N ALA A 300 26.04 3.56 8.84
CA ALA A 300 25.02 3.23 7.84
C ALA A 300 24.29 4.51 7.36
N CYS A 301 23.95 5.40 8.30
CA CYS A 301 23.20 6.63 8.09
C CYS A 301 24.04 7.74 7.45
N THR A 302 25.33 7.86 7.82
CA THR A 302 26.18 8.99 7.41
C THR A 302 27.19 8.68 6.31
N VAL A 303 27.38 7.40 5.96
CA VAL A 303 28.37 6.96 4.96
C VAL A 303 27.79 5.96 3.95
N LYS A 304 27.18 4.86 4.42
CA LYS A 304 26.73 3.78 3.52
C LYS A 304 25.55 4.23 2.65
N TYR A 305 24.51 4.74 3.28
CA TYR A 305 23.24 5.15 2.65
C TYR A 305 22.98 6.66 2.76
N GLY A 306 23.94 7.43 3.26
CA GLY A 306 23.83 8.88 3.34
C GLY A 306 25.18 9.57 3.37
N LEU A 307 25.14 10.87 3.62
CA LEU A 307 26.31 11.73 3.74
C LEU A 307 26.36 12.35 5.14
N LYS A 308 27.56 12.75 5.59
CA LYS A 308 27.72 13.40 6.90
C LYS A 308 26.88 14.67 7.06
N ARG A 309 26.75 15.46 5.98
CA ARG A 309 25.95 16.71 5.94
C ARG A 309 24.48 16.47 5.58
N TYR A 310 24.17 15.34 4.96
CA TYR A 310 22.83 14.99 4.49
C TYR A 310 22.61 13.48 4.65
N ASN A 311 22.20 13.09 5.84
CA ASN A 311 22.15 11.67 6.24
C ASN A 311 21.05 10.90 5.50
N ALA A 312 21.09 9.57 5.63
CA ALA A 312 20.18 8.66 4.94
C ALA A 312 18.71 8.97 5.21
N LEU A 313 18.35 9.39 6.44
CA LEU A 313 16.96 9.73 6.78
C LEU A 313 16.46 10.95 6.00
N TYR A 314 17.31 11.96 5.74
CA TYR A 314 16.94 13.07 4.86
C TYR A 314 16.73 12.61 3.41
N ILE A 315 17.56 11.69 2.92
CA ILE A 315 17.44 11.11 1.58
C ILE A 315 16.15 10.28 1.45
N ILE A 316 15.85 9.44 2.43
CA ILE A 316 14.62 8.62 2.47
C ILE A 316 13.39 9.54 2.49
N GLU A 317 13.36 10.55 3.35
CA GLU A 317 12.26 11.51 3.40
C GLU A 317 12.14 12.35 2.11
N ALA A 318 13.24 12.69 1.45
CA ALA A 318 13.19 13.34 0.14
C ALA A 318 12.56 12.40 -0.91
N THR A 319 12.99 11.14 -0.91
CA THR A 319 12.55 10.10 -1.85
C THR A 319 11.08 9.77 -1.69
N MET A 320 10.62 9.51 -0.47
CA MET A 320 9.20 9.23 -0.17
C MET A 320 8.26 10.35 -0.62
N ASN A 321 8.78 11.57 -0.72
CA ASN A 321 8.02 12.76 -1.08
C ASN A 321 8.29 13.25 -2.50
N LEU A 322 9.02 12.48 -3.32
CA LEU A 322 9.41 12.87 -4.69
C LEU A 322 10.07 14.26 -4.75
N ARG A 323 10.85 14.61 -3.72
CA ARG A 323 11.58 15.88 -3.66
C ARG A 323 12.94 15.73 -4.32
N GLU A 324 13.26 16.68 -5.19
CA GLU A 324 14.58 16.79 -5.80
C GLU A 324 15.65 17.03 -4.72
N ILE A 325 16.70 16.22 -4.73
CA ILE A 325 17.85 16.40 -3.84
C ILE A 325 18.84 17.35 -4.54
N LYS A 326 19.01 18.54 -3.97
CA LYS A 326 20.03 19.52 -4.36
C LYS A 326 20.67 20.05 -3.10
N LEU A 327 21.99 19.88 -2.98
CA LEU A 327 22.76 20.30 -1.83
C LEU A 327 23.52 21.59 -2.15
N TYR A 328 23.68 22.41 -1.11
CA TYR A 328 24.36 23.69 -1.17
C TYR A 328 25.48 23.71 -0.12
N ASP A 329 26.58 24.39 -0.43
CA ASP A 329 27.68 24.60 0.51
C ASP A 329 27.28 25.59 1.64
N SER A 330 28.20 25.83 2.59
CA SER A 330 27.98 26.78 3.68
C SER A 330 27.77 28.23 3.21
N ASN A 331 28.16 28.56 1.97
CA ASN A 331 27.99 29.86 1.35
C ASN A 331 26.75 29.93 0.45
N ASN A 332 25.85 28.94 0.55
CA ASN A 332 24.64 28.82 -0.27
C ASN A 332 24.90 28.69 -1.78
N LYS A 333 26.09 28.23 -2.17
CA LYS A 333 26.44 27.91 -3.56
C LYS A 333 26.12 26.44 -3.84
N TYR A 334 25.62 26.15 -5.04
CA TYR A 334 25.29 24.79 -5.45
C TYR A 334 26.51 23.86 -5.36
N ASP A 335 26.35 22.74 -4.66
CA ASP A 335 27.39 21.73 -4.47
C ASP A 335 27.07 20.51 -5.33
N GLU A 336 27.69 20.46 -6.51
CA GLU A 336 27.48 19.39 -7.48
C GLU A 336 27.95 18.03 -6.95
N THR A 337 29.07 18.02 -6.22
CA THR A 337 29.72 16.78 -5.74
C THR A 337 28.86 16.08 -4.69
N ASP A 338 28.45 16.81 -3.64
CA ASP A 338 27.59 16.27 -2.60
C ASP A 338 26.21 15.90 -3.18
N THR A 339 25.70 16.68 -4.15
CA THR A 339 24.43 16.38 -4.81
C THR A 339 24.48 15.05 -5.59
N ILE A 340 25.52 14.83 -6.41
CA ILE A 340 25.69 13.57 -7.16
C ILE A 340 25.82 12.40 -6.18
N ALA A 341 26.63 12.55 -5.13
CA ALA A 341 26.80 11.50 -4.12
C ALA A 341 25.48 11.15 -3.42
N ALA A 342 24.67 12.15 -3.08
CA ALA A 342 23.36 11.93 -2.46
C ALA A 342 22.36 11.24 -3.41
N LEU A 343 22.39 11.55 -4.71
CA LEU A 343 21.59 10.88 -5.73
C LEU A 343 22.00 9.41 -5.92
N ASP A 344 23.30 9.11 -5.87
CA ASP A 344 23.78 7.73 -5.87
C ASP A 344 23.31 6.96 -4.63
N LYS A 345 23.34 7.59 -3.45
CA LYS A 345 22.78 6.99 -2.23
C LYS A 345 21.27 6.77 -2.34
N GLN A 346 20.53 7.73 -2.90
CA GLN A 346 19.10 7.57 -3.15
C GLN A 346 18.81 6.35 -4.04
N ARG A 347 19.55 6.18 -5.14
CA ARG A 347 19.40 5.03 -6.03
C ARG A 347 19.62 3.71 -5.29
N LEU A 348 20.70 3.61 -4.50
CA LEU A 348 21.00 2.43 -3.70
C LEU A 348 19.86 2.09 -2.71
N ILE A 349 19.26 3.09 -2.07
CA ILE A 349 18.14 2.89 -1.14
C ILE A 349 16.91 2.36 -1.88
N ILE A 350 16.59 2.91 -3.05
CA ILE A 350 15.44 2.48 -3.87
C ILE A 350 15.63 1.04 -4.35
N GLU A 351 16.82 0.70 -4.83
CA GLU A 351 17.16 -0.66 -5.28
C GLU A 351 17.04 -1.67 -4.11
N GLU A 352 17.48 -1.30 -2.91
CA GLU A 352 17.37 -2.16 -1.73
C GLU A 352 15.91 -2.33 -1.31
N PHE A 353 15.12 -1.24 -1.29
CA PHE A 353 13.69 -1.30 -0.94
C PHE A 353 12.92 -2.25 -1.86
N ARG A 354 13.15 -2.16 -3.17
CA ARG A 354 12.50 -2.99 -4.20
C ARG A 354 12.73 -4.48 -4.00
N LYS A 355 13.93 -4.86 -3.54
CA LYS A 355 14.23 -6.25 -3.21
C LYS A 355 13.62 -6.61 -1.86
N TRP A 356 13.89 -5.78 -0.87
CA TRP A 356 13.56 -6.02 0.53
C TRP A 356 12.08 -6.26 0.75
N ILE A 357 11.20 -5.46 0.14
CA ILE A 357 9.74 -5.50 0.37
C ILE A 357 9.10 -6.87 0.12
N TRP A 358 9.72 -7.70 -0.73
CA TRP A 358 9.22 -9.02 -1.11
C TRP A 358 9.96 -10.19 -0.45
N LEU A 359 10.77 -9.95 0.58
CA LEU A 359 11.55 -11.00 1.26
C LEU A 359 10.83 -11.66 2.45
N ASP A 360 9.63 -11.20 2.80
CA ASP A 360 8.89 -11.69 3.96
C ASP A 360 7.42 -11.91 3.60
N ASP A 361 6.91 -13.11 3.86
CA ASP A 361 5.57 -13.55 3.44
C ASP A 361 4.46 -12.75 4.15
N ASP A 362 4.63 -12.39 5.42
CA ASP A 362 3.64 -11.61 6.17
C ASP A 362 3.50 -10.20 5.58
N ARG A 363 4.64 -9.57 5.25
CA ARG A 363 4.65 -8.28 4.58
C ARG A 363 4.19 -8.36 3.12
N ILE A 364 4.50 -9.44 2.39
CA ILE A 364 3.92 -9.67 1.05
C ILE A 364 2.40 -9.63 1.16
N TRP A 365 1.84 -10.35 2.13
CA TRP A 365 0.41 -10.37 2.38
C TRP A 365 -0.14 -8.98 2.72
N GLU A 366 0.51 -8.22 3.62
CA GLU A 366 0.08 -6.86 3.98
C GLU A 366 0.09 -5.93 2.75
N VAL A 367 1.10 -6.03 1.88
CA VAL A 367 1.22 -5.25 0.65
C VAL A 367 0.15 -5.66 -0.36
N GLU A 368 -0.09 -6.95 -0.56
CA GLU A 368 -1.17 -7.45 -1.41
C GLU A 368 -2.53 -7.00 -0.90
N GLU A 369 -2.80 -7.10 0.40
CA GLU A 369 -4.06 -6.70 1.02
C GLU A 369 -4.30 -5.21 0.86
N ALA A 370 -3.29 -4.38 1.17
CA ALA A 370 -3.37 -2.93 1.00
C ALA A 370 -3.63 -2.55 -0.46
N TYR A 371 -2.93 -3.20 -1.41
CA TYR A 371 -3.12 -2.96 -2.84
C TYR A 371 -4.52 -3.40 -3.29
N ASN A 372 -4.93 -4.63 -3.01
CA ASN A 372 -6.23 -5.16 -3.41
C ASN A 372 -7.37 -4.35 -2.81
N LYS A 373 -7.25 -3.83 -1.59
CA LYS A 373 -8.24 -2.93 -0.98
C LYS A 373 -8.38 -1.60 -1.71
N MET A 374 -7.31 -1.07 -2.31
CA MET A 374 -7.43 0.12 -3.16
C MET A 374 -8.21 -0.15 -4.45
N PHE A 375 -8.14 -1.39 -4.96
CA PHE A 375 -8.73 -1.78 -6.24
C PHE A 375 -9.98 -2.66 -6.09
N SER A 376 -10.40 -2.99 -4.87
CA SER A 376 -11.55 -3.88 -4.60
C SER A 376 -12.86 -3.27 -5.05
N ASP A 377 -12.97 -1.94 -4.99
CA ASP A 377 -14.18 -1.19 -5.39
C ASP A 377 -14.19 -0.82 -6.88
N LEU A 378 -13.18 -1.25 -7.65
CA LEU A 378 -13.06 -0.97 -9.09
C LEU A 378 -13.62 -2.09 -9.97
N ASP A 379 -14.44 -3.00 -9.42
CA ASP A 379 -15.19 -3.92 -10.25
C ASP A 379 -16.03 -3.13 -11.26
N LYS A 380 -15.92 -3.53 -12.53
CA LYS A 380 -16.54 -2.82 -13.65
C LYS A 380 -18.05 -2.85 -13.48
N LYS A 381 -18.63 -1.75 -12.99
CA LYS A 381 -20.08 -1.56 -12.98
C LYS A 381 -20.61 -1.69 -14.40
N THR A 382 -21.59 -2.57 -14.58
CA THR A 382 -22.25 -2.77 -15.87
C THR A 382 -23.58 -2.04 -15.84
N TYR A 383 -23.86 -1.31 -16.92
CA TYR A 383 -25.09 -0.58 -17.12
C TYR A 383 -25.69 -1.06 -18.43
N SER A 384 -27.00 -1.24 -18.46
CA SER A 384 -27.75 -1.70 -19.64
C SER A 384 -28.61 -0.60 -20.22
N GLY A 385 -29.29 0.19 -19.38
CA GLY A 385 -30.20 1.25 -19.76
C GLY A 385 -31.41 0.81 -20.60
N ARG A 386 -31.59 -0.50 -20.85
CA ARG A 386 -32.63 -1.04 -21.73
C ARG A 386 -34.05 -0.80 -21.22
N GLU A 387 -34.21 -0.76 -19.90
CA GLU A 387 -35.50 -0.51 -19.25
C GLU A 387 -35.81 0.99 -19.11
N MET A 388 -34.90 1.87 -19.55
CA MET A 388 -35.12 3.31 -19.47
C MET A 388 -36.12 3.79 -20.51
N LEU A 389 -37.12 4.53 -20.04
CA LEU A 389 -38.07 5.25 -20.88
C LEU A 389 -37.58 6.67 -21.11
N PHE A 390 -37.66 7.14 -22.36
CA PHE A 390 -37.31 8.51 -22.76
C PHE A 390 -38.57 9.22 -23.27
N PRO A 391 -39.51 9.59 -22.38
CA PRO A 391 -40.70 10.30 -22.81
C PRO A 391 -40.31 11.64 -23.44
N GLU A 392 -41.15 12.14 -24.34
CA GLU A 392 -40.96 13.40 -25.09
C GLU A 392 -39.82 13.40 -26.11
N MET A 393 -39.01 12.34 -26.16
CA MET A 393 -38.08 12.11 -27.26
C MET A 393 -38.89 11.80 -28.53
N SER A 394 -38.47 12.37 -29.66
CA SER A 394 -39.13 12.15 -30.95
C SER A 394 -39.08 10.67 -31.34
N GLU A 395 -40.21 10.14 -31.80
CA GLU A 395 -40.36 8.75 -32.28
C GLU A 395 -39.48 8.44 -33.51
N SER A 396 -38.98 9.47 -34.19
CA SER A 396 -38.05 9.32 -35.31
C SER A 396 -36.64 8.90 -34.91
N PHE A 397 -36.32 8.90 -33.61
CA PHE A 397 -35.01 8.55 -33.09
C PHE A 397 -35.10 7.35 -32.16
N GLU A 398 -34.19 6.39 -32.37
CA GLU A 398 -33.98 5.27 -31.47
C GLU A 398 -32.52 5.22 -31.03
N LEU A 399 -32.30 5.25 -29.71
CA LEU A 399 -30.95 5.15 -29.15
C LEU A 399 -30.47 3.70 -29.20
N TYR A 400 -29.21 3.52 -29.57
CA TYR A 400 -28.55 2.22 -29.49
C TYR A 400 -28.39 1.77 -28.03
N ASP A 401 -28.31 0.46 -27.81
CA ASP A 401 -28.13 -0.13 -26.47
C ASP A 401 -26.95 0.48 -25.70
N PHE A 402 -25.81 0.70 -26.36
CA PHE A 402 -24.65 1.30 -25.71
C PHE A 402 -24.87 2.76 -25.30
N GLN A 403 -25.72 3.50 -26.03
CA GLN A 403 -26.09 4.87 -25.71
C GLN A 403 -27.01 4.89 -24.49
N LYS A 404 -27.99 3.98 -24.43
CA LYS A 404 -28.86 3.79 -23.26
C LYS A 404 -28.05 3.43 -22.01
N ALA A 405 -27.10 2.50 -22.14
CA ALA A 405 -26.17 2.13 -21.08
C ALA A 405 -25.31 3.32 -20.60
N ALA A 406 -24.84 4.17 -21.52
CA ALA A 406 -24.09 5.38 -21.18
C ALA A 406 -24.97 6.40 -20.45
N VAL A 407 -26.24 6.58 -20.85
CA VAL A 407 -27.19 7.43 -20.14
C VAL A 407 -27.43 6.92 -18.71
N GLU A 408 -27.65 5.60 -18.56
CA GLU A 408 -27.82 5.00 -17.23
C GLU A 408 -26.58 5.19 -16.34
N ARG A 409 -25.39 5.08 -16.92
CA ARG A 409 -24.14 5.36 -16.22
C ARG A 409 -24.07 6.80 -15.72
N ILE A 410 -24.41 7.78 -16.58
CA ILE A 410 -24.40 9.20 -16.21
C ILE A 410 -25.34 9.49 -15.05
N ILE A 411 -26.49 8.81 -15.00
CA ILE A 411 -27.49 8.99 -13.94
C ILE A 411 -27.00 8.41 -12.61
N ASN A 412 -26.34 7.24 -12.64
CA ASN A 412 -25.94 6.52 -11.43
C ASN A 412 -24.56 6.92 -10.89
N GLU A 413 -23.68 7.48 -11.71
CA GLU A 413 -22.35 7.94 -11.30
C GLU A 413 -22.33 9.45 -11.03
N ASN A 414 -21.53 9.89 -10.04
CA ASN A 414 -21.44 11.31 -9.70
C ASN A 414 -20.90 12.16 -10.87
N ASN A 415 -19.87 11.65 -11.57
CA ASN A 415 -19.25 12.31 -12.70
C ASN A 415 -18.86 11.26 -13.74
N THR A 416 -18.98 11.57 -15.03
CA THR A 416 -18.76 10.58 -16.11
C THR A 416 -17.87 11.15 -17.21
N LEU A 417 -16.92 10.34 -17.70
CA LEU A 417 -16.16 10.60 -18.93
C LEU A 417 -16.67 9.69 -20.06
N LEU A 418 -17.24 10.29 -21.10
CA LEU A 418 -17.69 9.65 -22.34
C LEU A 418 -16.55 9.65 -23.36
N ALA A 419 -15.75 8.59 -23.33
CA ALA A 419 -14.62 8.35 -24.23
C ALA A 419 -15.01 7.46 -25.42
N PHE A 420 -15.96 7.92 -26.24
CA PHE A 420 -16.40 7.20 -27.45
C PHE A 420 -15.85 7.85 -28.72
N ASP A 421 -15.64 7.08 -29.78
CA ASP A 421 -15.14 7.57 -31.08
C ASP A 421 -16.00 8.70 -31.67
N VAL A 422 -15.40 9.49 -32.56
CA VAL A 422 -16.12 10.55 -33.30
C VAL A 422 -17.24 9.91 -34.13
N GLY A 423 -18.45 10.48 -34.09
CA GLY A 423 -19.62 9.94 -34.78
C GLY A 423 -20.45 8.91 -34.00
N SER A 424 -20.02 8.45 -32.83
CA SER A 424 -20.76 7.49 -31.97
C SER A 424 -22.06 8.02 -31.34
N GLY A 425 -22.40 9.30 -31.56
CA GLY A 425 -23.60 9.91 -31.01
C GLY A 425 -23.48 10.38 -29.55
N LYS A 426 -22.28 10.81 -29.12
CA LYS A 426 -22.04 11.42 -27.79
C LYS A 426 -23.02 12.55 -27.47
N THR A 427 -23.35 13.37 -28.47
CA THR A 427 -24.33 14.46 -28.36
C THR A 427 -25.72 13.95 -27.95
N TYR A 428 -26.19 12.87 -28.58
CA TYR A 428 -27.47 12.23 -28.22
C TYR A 428 -27.45 11.73 -26.78
N ILE A 429 -26.35 11.11 -26.35
CA ILE A 429 -26.18 10.61 -24.97
C ILE A 429 -26.28 11.78 -23.96
N MET A 430 -25.54 12.87 -24.19
CA MET A 430 -25.53 14.02 -23.28
C MET A 430 -26.90 14.70 -23.16
N ILE A 431 -27.56 14.94 -24.29
CA ILE A 431 -28.90 15.56 -24.34
C ILE A 431 -29.93 14.68 -23.62
N THR A 432 -29.96 13.39 -23.97
CA THR A 432 -30.89 12.43 -23.37
C THR A 432 -30.66 12.29 -21.87
N ALA A 433 -29.40 12.23 -21.43
CA ALA A 433 -29.06 12.16 -20.01
C ALA A 433 -29.53 13.40 -19.24
N ALA A 434 -29.31 14.61 -19.78
CA ALA A 434 -29.77 15.85 -19.16
C ALA A 434 -31.30 15.89 -19.01
N MET A 435 -32.04 15.54 -20.07
CA MET A 435 -33.51 15.47 -20.04
C MET A 435 -33.98 14.43 -19.02
N LYS A 436 -33.31 13.27 -18.97
CA LYS A 436 -33.66 12.21 -18.01
C LYS A 436 -33.37 12.62 -16.57
N MET A 437 -32.24 13.27 -16.30
CA MET A 437 -31.90 13.81 -14.99
C MET A 437 -32.89 14.88 -14.55
N ARG A 438 -33.36 15.73 -15.46
CA ARG A 438 -34.41 16.72 -15.19
C ARG A 438 -35.75 16.06 -14.89
N GLN A 439 -36.14 15.05 -15.68
CA GLN A 439 -37.34 14.25 -15.45
C GLN A 439 -37.33 13.56 -14.07
N MET A 440 -36.17 13.05 -13.64
CA MET A 440 -35.99 12.40 -12.34
C MET A 440 -35.85 13.40 -11.17
N GLY A 441 -35.88 14.72 -11.44
CA GLY A 441 -35.68 15.75 -10.42
C GLY A 441 -34.25 15.83 -9.87
N MET A 442 -33.27 15.23 -10.56
CA MET A 442 -31.86 15.18 -10.13
C MET A 442 -31.06 16.42 -10.55
N SER A 443 -31.45 17.06 -11.66
CA SER A 443 -30.78 18.24 -12.18
C SER A 443 -31.78 19.18 -12.84
N ARG A 444 -31.97 20.37 -12.25
CA ARG A 444 -32.90 21.38 -12.77
C ARG A 444 -32.30 22.13 -13.95
N LYS A 445 -31.08 22.68 -13.80
CA LYS A 445 -30.41 23.46 -14.84
C LYS A 445 -29.18 22.73 -15.38
N ASN A 446 -29.28 22.29 -16.64
CA ASN A 446 -28.22 21.61 -17.36
C ASN A 446 -27.57 22.56 -18.37
N MET A 447 -26.25 22.70 -18.30
CA MET A 447 -25.47 23.52 -19.22
C MET A 447 -24.61 22.63 -20.15
N PHE A 448 -24.65 22.91 -21.44
CA PHE A 448 -23.84 22.26 -22.46
C PHE A 448 -22.78 23.24 -22.97
N VAL A 449 -21.53 22.97 -22.65
CA VAL A 449 -20.40 23.81 -23.05
C VAL A 449 -19.74 23.18 -24.28
N VAL A 450 -19.82 23.89 -25.41
CA VAL A 450 -19.48 23.34 -26.74
C VAL A 450 -18.52 24.24 -27.53
N PRO A 451 -17.79 23.69 -28.53
CA PRO A 451 -17.02 24.49 -29.46
C PRO A 451 -17.85 25.55 -30.18
N ASN A 452 -17.25 26.74 -30.39
CA ASN A 452 -17.95 27.93 -30.91
C ASN A 452 -18.63 27.71 -32.27
N ASN A 453 -18.07 26.85 -33.12
CA ASN A 453 -18.54 26.60 -34.48
C ASN A 453 -19.71 25.61 -34.56
N ILE A 454 -20.05 24.90 -33.48
CA ILE A 454 -21.08 23.86 -33.49
C ILE A 454 -22.28 24.17 -32.59
N VAL A 455 -22.35 25.36 -31.98
CA VAL A 455 -23.46 25.80 -31.10
C VAL A 455 -24.82 25.63 -31.78
N GLY A 456 -24.99 26.16 -33.00
CA GLY A 456 -26.25 26.03 -33.74
C GLY A 456 -26.56 24.61 -34.22
N GLN A 457 -25.53 23.78 -34.44
CA GLN A 457 -25.74 22.36 -34.76
C GLN A 457 -26.28 21.62 -33.53
N TRP A 458 -25.75 21.92 -32.35
CA TRP A 458 -26.22 21.39 -31.07
C TRP A 458 -27.68 21.77 -30.79
N GLU A 459 -28.05 23.04 -31.00
CA GLU A 459 -29.44 23.50 -30.85
C GLU A 459 -30.40 22.73 -31.76
N LYS A 460 -30.01 22.54 -33.03
CA LYS A 460 -30.80 21.75 -33.98
C LYS A 460 -30.94 20.30 -33.53
N ILE A 461 -29.83 19.63 -33.18
CA ILE A 461 -29.87 18.23 -32.72
C ILE A 461 -30.75 18.09 -31.48
N PHE A 462 -30.67 19.02 -30.53
CA PHE A 462 -31.48 18.98 -29.32
C PHE A 462 -32.97 19.13 -29.67
N THR A 463 -33.32 20.11 -30.50
CA THR A 463 -34.72 20.34 -30.90
C THR A 463 -35.26 19.19 -31.76
N ASP A 464 -34.44 18.57 -32.60
CA ASP A 464 -34.83 17.39 -33.38
C ASP A 464 -35.09 16.18 -32.46
N LEU A 465 -34.28 15.99 -31.41
CA LEU A 465 -34.45 14.92 -30.43
C LEU A 465 -35.63 15.15 -29.48
N TYR A 466 -35.79 16.37 -28.99
CA TYR A 466 -36.82 16.79 -28.05
C TYR A 466 -37.50 18.06 -28.57
N PRO A 467 -38.51 17.93 -29.46
CA PRO A 467 -39.14 19.09 -30.12
C PRO A 467 -39.86 20.07 -29.20
N LYS A 468 -40.19 19.65 -27.98
CA LYS A 468 -40.85 20.48 -26.97
C LYS A 468 -39.87 21.13 -25.97
N ALA A 469 -38.57 20.83 -26.06
CA ALA A 469 -37.58 21.34 -25.14
C ALA A 469 -37.40 22.86 -25.29
N LYS A 470 -37.38 23.57 -24.17
CA LYS A 470 -37.11 25.00 -24.11
C LYS A 470 -35.61 25.23 -23.92
N LEU A 471 -34.94 25.71 -24.97
CA LEU A 471 -33.50 25.91 -24.99
C LEU A 471 -33.10 27.38 -24.85
N LEU A 472 -31.95 27.62 -24.22
CA LEU A 472 -31.25 28.90 -24.26
C LEU A 472 -29.90 28.71 -24.97
N THR A 473 -29.77 29.27 -26.16
CA THR A 473 -28.55 29.15 -26.99
C THR A 473 -27.74 30.44 -26.91
N ILE A 474 -26.47 30.32 -26.53
CA ILE A 474 -25.55 31.44 -26.30
C ILE A 474 -24.32 31.25 -27.18
N ASP A 475 -24.27 32.02 -28.26
CA ASP A 475 -23.13 32.12 -29.15
C ASP A 475 -22.33 33.42 -28.93
N PRO A 476 -21.09 33.53 -29.45
CA PRO A 476 -20.28 34.73 -29.29
C PRO A 476 -20.91 36.03 -29.84
N LYS A 477 -21.83 35.94 -30.81
CA LYS A 477 -22.53 37.10 -31.37
C LYS A 477 -23.60 37.61 -30.41
N SER A 478 -24.28 36.71 -29.69
CA SER A 478 -25.28 37.02 -28.66
C SER A 478 -24.69 37.45 -27.30
N PHE A 479 -23.39 37.21 -27.06
CA PHE A 479 -22.74 37.43 -25.76
C PHE A 479 -21.74 38.61 -25.74
N LYS A 480 -22.07 39.67 -26.48
CA LYS A 480 -21.30 40.92 -26.51
C LYS A 480 -21.43 41.68 -25.18
N PRO A 481 -20.46 42.55 -24.81
CA PRO A 481 -20.46 43.26 -23.52
C PRO A 481 -21.81 43.92 -23.16
N GLU A 482 -22.45 44.61 -24.11
CA GLU A 482 -23.71 45.32 -23.93
C GLU A 482 -24.92 44.39 -23.68
N LEU A 483 -24.89 43.17 -24.21
CA LEU A 483 -25.97 42.19 -24.09
C LEU A 483 -25.73 41.16 -22.99
N ARG A 484 -24.49 41.06 -22.51
CA ARG A 484 -24.02 40.02 -21.59
C ARG A 484 -24.86 39.95 -20.32
N GLU A 485 -25.09 41.10 -19.70
CA GLU A 485 -25.87 41.17 -18.45
C GLU A 485 -27.31 40.69 -18.66
N LYS A 486 -27.95 41.11 -19.75
CA LYS A 486 -29.31 40.66 -20.09
C LYS A 486 -29.36 39.14 -20.29
N VAL A 487 -28.38 38.56 -20.98
CA VAL A 487 -28.30 37.11 -21.19
C VAL A 487 -28.11 36.38 -19.86
N LEU A 488 -27.26 36.89 -18.97
CA LEU A 488 -27.05 36.31 -17.64
C LEU A 488 -28.30 36.38 -16.76
N VAL A 489 -29.05 37.48 -16.80
CA VAL A 489 -30.36 37.60 -16.12
C VAL A 489 -31.34 36.57 -16.66
N GLN A 490 -31.45 36.45 -18.00
CA GLN A 490 -32.31 35.46 -18.63
C GLN A 490 -31.94 34.03 -18.22
N MET A 491 -30.65 33.75 -18.10
CA MET A 491 -30.13 32.44 -17.71
C MET A 491 -30.39 32.11 -16.23
N ARG A 492 -30.28 33.11 -15.34
CA ARG A 492 -30.59 32.97 -13.92
C ARG A 492 -32.09 32.77 -13.67
N ASP A 493 -32.93 33.61 -14.27
CA ASP A 493 -34.36 33.67 -13.95
C ASP A 493 -35.20 32.71 -14.82
N GLY A 494 -34.67 32.32 -15.98
CA GLY A 494 -35.36 31.40 -16.89
C GLY A 494 -35.25 29.94 -16.47
N ASP A 495 -36.36 29.22 -16.60
CA ASP A 495 -36.40 27.77 -16.57
C ASP A 495 -36.26 27.23 -18.00
N TYR A 496 -35.16 26.55 -18.28
CA TYR A 496 -34.80 25.97 -19.58
C TYR A 496 -34.46 24.50 -19.38
N ASP A 497 -34.81 23.66 -20.34
CA ASP A 497 -34.48 22.24 -20.33
C ASP A 497 -32.99 22.02 -20.65
N GLY A 498 -32.39 22.94 -21.40
CA GLY A 498 -30.95 22.96 -21.69
C GLY A 498 -30.44 24.35 -22.03
N ILE A 499 -29.23 24.67 -21.55
CA ILE A 499 -28.53 25.92 -21.87
C ILE A 499 -27.27 25.57 -22.66
N ILE A 500 -27.22 25.95 -23.94
CA ILE A 500 -26.09 25.63 -24.84
C ILE A 500 -25.22 26.88 -24.94
N ILE A 501 -23.95 26.77 -24.54
CA ILE A 501 -23.03 27.90 -24.49
C ILE A 501 -21.69 27.60 -25.17
N ALA A 502 -21.21 28.54 -25.97
CA ALA A 502 -19.90 28.47 -26.60
C ALA A 502 -18.76 28.57 -25.56
N TYR A 503 -17.63 27.87 -25.75
CA TYR A 503 -16.48 27.95 -24.82
C TYR A 503 -16.05 29.37 -24.50
N SER A 504 -15.93 30.22 -25.52
CA SER A 504 -15.47 31.60 -25.32
C SER A 504 -16.45 32.42 -24.47
N CYS A 505 -17.75 32.12 -24.54
CA CYS A 505 -18.76 32.79 -23.74
C CYS A 505 -18.72 32.28 -22.30
N PHE A 506 -18.58 30.97 -22.12
CA PHE A 506 -18.44 30.35 -20.81
C PHE A 506 -17.23 30.88 -20.04
N GLU A 507 -16.07 31.06 -20.70
CA GLU A 507 -14.86 31.67 -20.13
C GLU A 507 -15.07 33.13 -19.68
N MET A 508 -16.06 33.83 -20.21
CA MET A 508 -16.32 35.23 -19.84
C MET A 508 -17.22 35.38 -18.60
N ILE A 509 -17.69 34.29 -18.00
CA ILE A 509 -18.57 34.32 -16.81
C ILE A 509 -17.74 34.04 -15.55
N PRO A 510 -17.39 35.04 -14.72
CA PRO A 510 -16.56 34.83 -13.54
C PRO A 510 -17.35 34.14 -12.40
N LEU A 511 -16.64 33.49 -11.48
CA LEU A 511 -17.19 33.10 -10.18
C LEU A 511 -17.34 34.34 -9.28
N SER A 512 -18.16 34.28 -8.23
CA SER A 512 -18.19 35.31 -7.20
C SER A 512 -16.95 35.25 -6.31
N SER A 513 -16.55 36.41 -5.77
CA SER A 513 -15.49 36.48 -4.75
C SER A 513 -15.85 35.68 -3.50
N THR A 514 -17.13 35.66 -3.12
CA THR A 514 -17.64 34.87 -2.00
C THR A 514 -17.44 33.38 -2.24
N CYS A 515 -17.80 32.84 -3.41
CA CYS A 515 -17.59 31.42 -3.73
C CYS A 515 -16.10 31.03 -3.67
N VAL A 516 -15.22 31.91 -4.15
CA VAL A 516 -13.77 31.71 -4.07
C VAL A 516 -13.29 31.68 -2.62
N ILE A 517 -13.75 32.63 -1.79
CA ILE A 517 -13.39 32.74 -0.38
C ILE A 517 -13.92 31.53 0.40
N ASP A 518 -15.17 31.14 0.19
CA ASP A 518 -15.79 29.99 0.87
C ASP A 518 -15.02 28.70 0.58
N ASN A 519 -14.61 28.47 -0.68
CA ASN A 519 -13.78 27.31 -1.04
C ASN A 519 -12.41 27.37 -0.34
N MET A 520 -11.77 28.55 -0.33
CA MET A 520 -10.53 28.75 0.40
C MET A 520 -10.69 28.42 1.89
N GLU A 521 -11.73 28.96 2.54
CA GLU A 521 -12.00 28.75 3.97
C GLU A 521 -12.25 27.27 4.28
N GLN A 522 -13.02 26.56 3.45
CA GLN A 522 -13.24 25.11 3.60
C GLN A 522 -11.93 24.32 3.48
N GLN A 523 -11.05 24.66 2.54
CA GLN A 523 -9.73 24.02 2.41
C GLN A 523 -8.84 24.32 3.62
N LEU A 524 -8.82 25.57 4.08
CA LEU A 524 -8.07 25.98 5.26
C LEU A 524 -8.60 25.31 6.53
N GLN A 525 -9.92 25.13 6.65
CA GLN A 525 -10.54 24.44 7.77
C GLN A 525 -10.04 22.98 7.87
N LYS A 526 -10.04 22.24 6.77
CA LYS A 526 -9.51 20.86 6.73
C LYS A 526 -8.04 20.81 7.19
N LEU A 527 -7.23 21.77 6.75
CA LEU A 527 -5.83 21.88 7.18
C LEU A 527 -5.69 22.31 8.65
N ASN A 528 -6.60 23.15 9.17
CA ASN A 528 -6.62 23.55 10.57
C ASN A 528 -7.00 22.38 11.49
N GLU A 529 -7.98 21.58 11.10
CA GLU A 529 -8.37 20.35 11.79
C GLU A 529 -7.22 19.35 11.83
N ALA A 530 -6.51 19.17 10.72
CA ALA A 530 -5.30 18.36 10.67
C ALA A 530 -4.26 18.84 11.70
N VAL A 531 -3.95 20.15 11.76
CA VAL A 531 -3.01 20.71 12.74
C VAL A 531 -3.46 20.48 14.19
N ARG A 532 -4.76 20.61 14.49
CA ARG A 532 -5.28 20.39 15.85
C ARG A 532 -5.07 18.96 16.36
N SER A 533 -5.04 17.99 15.45
CA SER A 533 -4.78 16.58 15.79
C SER A 533 -3.30 16.29 16.09
N LEU A 534 -2.40 17.22 15.78
CA LEU A 534 -0.96 17.06 15.92
C LEU A 534 -0.45 17.60 17.27
N ARG A 535 0.58 16.95 17.81
CA ARG A 535 1.26 17.43 19.02
C ARG A 535 2.08 18.67 18.72
N TYR A 536 2.24 19.54 19.72
CA TYR A 536 3.07 20.73 19.61
C TYR A 536 4.52 20.37 19.23
N GLY A 537 5.07 21.04 18.23
CA GLY A 537 6.44 20.80 17.72
C GLY A 537 6.56 19.71 16.65
N ASP A 538 5.46 19.11 16.19
CA ASP A 538 5.48 18.12 15.10
C ASP A 538 5.92 18.77 13.77
N ALA A 539 6.87 18.14 13.09
CA ALA A 539 7.41 18.62 11.81
C ALA A 539 6.34 18.77 10.71
N ARG A 540 5.22 18.03 10.82
CA ARG A 540 4.07 18.13 9.91
C ARG A 540 3.37 19.49 9.99
N ILE A 541 3.40 20.17 11.14
CA ILE A 541 2.79 21.49 11.31
C ILE A 541 3.41 22.50 10.35
N THR A 542 4.74 22.50 10.19
CA THR A 542 5.43 23.39 9.26
C THR A 542 5.02 23.13 7.81
N ILE A 543 4.80 21.87 7.45
CA ILE A 543 4.38 21.48 6.10
C ILE A 543 2.96 21.97 5.82
N ILE A 544 2.05 21.76 6.77
CA ILE A 544 0.65 22.21 6.66
C ILE A 544 0.58 23.74 6.62
N ASN A 545 1.38 24.46 7.42
CA ASN A 545 1.37 25.93 7.42
C ASN A 545 1.86 26.53 6.09
N ARG A 546 2.89 25.94 5.47
CA ARG A 546 3.32 26.34 4.11
C ARG A 546 2.22 26.14 3.08
N GLU A 547 1.41 25.11 3.25
CA GLU A 547 0.27 24.86 2.39
C GLU A 547 -0.82 25.93 2.54
N LYS A 548 -1.12 26.32 3.79
CA LYS A 548 -2.04 27.43 4.06
C LYS A 548 -1.56 28.72 3.41
N GLU A 549 -0.29 29.08 3.58
CA GLU A 549 0.30 30.27 2.95
C GLU A 549 0.19 30.24 1.42
N TYR A 550 0.33 29.06 0.81
CA TYR A 550 0.15 28.89 -0.63
C TYR A 550 -1.29 29.12 -1.07
N ILE A 551 -2.25 28.53 -0.35
CA ILE A 551 -3.69 28.73 -0.60
C ILE A 551 -4.08 30.21 -0.45
N HIS A 552 -3.60 30.88 0.59
CA HIS A 552 -3.81 32.32 0.77
C HIS A 552 -3.27 33.12 -0.41
N ARG A 553 -2.01 32.92 -0.79
CA ARG A 553 -1.40 33.64 -1.92
C ARG A 553 -2.16 33.44 -3.23
N LEU A 554 -2.54 32.19 -3.54
CA LEU A 554 -3.33 31.89 -4.75
C LEU A 554 -4.70 32.57 -4.72
N THR A 555 -5.32 32.66 -3.54
CA THR A 555 -6.62 33.29 -3.37
C THR A 555 -6.51 34.80 -3.53
N ASP A 556 -5.47 35.43 -2.97
CA ASP A 556 -5.18 36.86 -3.12
C ASP A 556 -4.91 37.23 -4.58
N GLU A 557 -4.11 36.43 -5.29
CA GLU A 557 -3.85 36.59 -6.73
C GLU A 557 -5.15 36.50 -7.54
N LEU A 558 -6.04 35.59 -7.17
CA LEU A 558 -7.33 35.40 -7.84
C LEU A 558 -8.29 36.57 -7.56
N LEU A 559 -8.46 36.97 -6.31
CA LEU A 559 -9.32 38.10 -5.92
C LEU A 559 -8.86 39.39 -6.61
N SER A 560 -7.56 39.63 -6.66
CA SER A 560 -6.97 40.78 -7.38
C SER A 560 -7.25 40.75 -8.89
N SER A 561 -7.38 39.56 -9.49
CA SER A 561 -7.75 39.42 -10.90
C SER A 561 -9.24 39.67 -11.16
N MET A 562 -10.10 39.40 -10.16
CA MET A 562 -11.55 39.54 -10.23
C MET A 562 -12.01 41.00 -10.08
N GLU A 563 -11.25 41.84 -9.38
CA GLU A 563 -11.53 43.28 -9.24
C GLU A 563 -11.55 44.03 -10.58
N LYS A 564 -11.00 43.45 -11.65
CA LYS A 564 -10.84 44.10 -12.96
C LYS A 564 -12.09 44.09 -13.85
N ALA A 565 -13.15 43.38 -13.50
CA ALA A 565 -14.41 43.38 -14.27
C ALA A 565 -15.60 42.88 -13.43
N PRO A 566 -16.32 43.75 -12.70
CA PRO A 566 -17.50 43.32 -11.97
C PRO A 566 -18.64 43.07 -12.97
N LEU A 567 -18.96 41.80 -13.21
CA LEU A 567 -20.28 41.43 -13.72
C LEU A 567 -21.24 41.35 -12.53
N HIS A 568 -22.43 41.93 -12.67
CA HIS A 568 -23.46 41.90 -11.62
C HIS A 568 -23.98 40.49 -11.33
N ILE A 569 -23.89 39.59 -12.31
CA ILE A 569 -24.25 38.17 -12.18
C ILE A 569 -23.02 37.31 -12.41
N THR A 570 -22.73 36.44 -11.45
CA THR A 570 -21.61 35.50 -11.47
C THR A 570 -22.08 34.07 -11.70
N PHE A 571 -21.16 33.18 -12.04
CA PHE A 571 -21.46 31.79 -12.43
C PHE A 571 -22.22 31.01 -11.33
N ASP A 572 -21.80 31.16 -10.08
CA ASP A 572 -22.40 30.52 -8.90
C ASP A 572 -23.86 30.95 -8.66
N GLN A 573 -24.24 32.15 -9.12
CA GLN A 573 -25.62 32.65 -9.04
C GLN A 573 -26.51 32.10 -10.16
N LEU A 574 -25.95 31.44 -11.19
CA LEU A 574 -26.73 30.86 -12.29
C LEU A 574 -27.43 29.55 -11.87
N GLU A 575 -27.02 28.96 -10.74
CA GLU A 575 -27.55 27.72 -10.16
C GLU A 575 -27.47 26.53 -11.12
N ILE A 576 -26.32 26.35 -11.79
CA ILE A 576 -26.11 25.22 -12.71
C ILE A 576 -25.92 23.94 -11.90
N ASN A 577 -26.74 22.92 -12.18
CA ASN A 577 -26.68 21.63 -11.49
C ASN A 577 -25.78 20.62 -12.19
N THR A 578 -25.67 20.68 -13.51
CA THR A 578 -24.81 19.76 -14.28
C THR A 578 -24.22 20.44 -15.50
N ILE A 579 -22.92 20.26 -15.69
CA ILE A 579 -22.16 20.72 -16.86
C ILE A 579 -21.86 19.52 -17.74
N PHE A 580 -22.29 19.61 -19.00
CA PHE A 580 -21.93 18.71 -20.09
C PHE A 580 -20.86 19.40 -20.93
N LEU A 581 -19.62 18.94 -20.86
CA LEU A 581 -18.50 19.48 -21.62
C LEU A 581 -18.24 18.60 -22.84
N ASP A 582 -18.60 19.10 -24.02
CA ASP A 582 -18.18 18.48 -25.28
C ASP A 582 -16.70 18.74 -25.53
N GLU A 583 -16.07 17.93 -26.38
CA GLU A 583 -14.64 17.99 -26.73
C GLU A 583 -13.69 18.36 -25.56
N ALA A 584 -13.86 17.65 -24.44
CA ALA A 584 -13.14 17.85 -23.20
C ALA A 584 -11.60 17.71 -23.33
N HIS A 585 -11.12 17.14 -24.43
CA HIS A 585 -9.69 17.08 -24.74
C HIS A 585 -9.03 18.47 -24.83
N ASN A 586 -9.79 19.51 -25.15
CA ASN A 586 -9.33 20.90 -25.15
C ASN A 586 -9.04 21.47 -23.75
N PHE A 587 -9.44 20.76 -22.69
CA PHE A 587 -9.32 21.21 -21.29
C PHE A 587 -8.41 20.32 -20.43
N LYS A 588 -7.56 19.50 -21.06
CA LYS A 588 -6.66 18.57 -20.35
C LYS A 588 -5.45 19.23 -19.67
N ASN A 589 -5.06 20.43 -20.09
CA ASN A 589 -3.88 21.12 -19.57
C ASN A 589 -4.17 21.83 -18.23
N ILE A 590 -4.64 21.07 -17.24
CA ILE A 590 -4.90 21.55 -15.89
C ILE A 590 -3.55 21.74 -15.16
N PRO A 591 -3.39 22.79 -14.33
CA PRO A 591 -2.20 22.94 -13.50
C PRO A 591 -1.98 21.70 -12.63
N ILE A 592 -0.83 21.04 -12.80
CA ILE A 592 -0.50 19.83 -12.03
C ILE A 592 0.35 20.24 -10.85
N ARG A 593 -0.12 19.93 -9.65
CA ARG A 593 0.70 20.09 -8.47
C ARG A 593 1.66 18.91 -8.33
N THR A 594 2.91 19.13 -8.71
CA THR A 594 3.99 18.16 -8.52
C THR A 594 5.12 18.75 -7.69
N ARG A 595 5.75 17.90 -6.88
CA ARG A 595 6.96 18.24 -6.12
C ARG A 595 8.23 18.12 -6.98
N LEU A 596 8.12 17.47 -8.14
CA LEU A 596 9.17 17.36 -9.13
C LEU A 596 9.24 18.65 -9.94
N LYS A 597 10.43 19.22 -10.06
CA LYS A 597 10.70 20.40 -10.89
C LYS A 597 11.23 19.96 -12.25
N ASN A 598 10.99 20.76 -13.29
CA ASN A 598 11.56 20.58 -14.64
C ASN A 598 11.26 19.23 -15.31
N LEU A 599 10.04 18.71 -15.16
CA LEU A 599 9.59 17.54 -15.90
C LEU A 599 9.55 17.85 -17.40
N ARG A 600 10.46 17.24 -18.18
CA ARG A 600 10.47 17.39 -19.64
C ARG A 600 9.14 16.89 -20.21
N GLY A 601 8.47 17.74 -20.99
CA GLY A 601 7.18 17.41 -21.64
C GLY A 601 5.94 17.61 -20.78
N ILE A 602 6.06 18.08 -19.53
CA ILE A 602 4.89 18.32 -18.65
C ILE A 602 4.80 19.82 -18.30
N ASN A 603 3.70 20.46 -18.70
CA ASN A 603 3.41 21.84 -18.31
C ASN A 603 2.76 21.89 -16.92
N VAL A 604 3.58 22.08 -15.89
CA VAL A 604 3.15 22.18 -14.48
C VAL A 604 2.23 23.37 -14.23
N LYS A 605 2.41 24.49 -14.95
CA LYS A 605 1.58 25.69 -14.76
C LYS A 605 0.17 25.53 -15.32
N GLY A 606 -0.04 24.61 -16.26
CA GLY A 606 -1.31 24.44 -16.94
C GLY A 606 -1.72 25.64 -17.81
N SER A 607 -2.97 25.64 -18.25
CA SER A 607 -3.62 26.75 -18.95
C SER A 607 -4.64 27.45 -18.04
N SER A 608 -4.66 28.79 -18.06
CA SER A 608 -5.63 29.60 -17.31
C SER A 608 -7.07 29.19 -17.62
N LYS A 609 -7.38 28.92 -18.89
CA LYS A 609 -8.66 28.38 -19.36
C LYS A 609 -9.05 27.06 -18.68
N CYS A 610 -8.12 26.12 -18.58
CA CYS A 610 -8.37 24.82 -17.95
C CYS A 610 -8.58 24.96 -16.43
N HIS A 611 -7.82 25.85 -15.81
CA HIS A 611 -7.94 26.15 -14.39
C HIS A 611 -9.29 26.78 -14.04
N GLU A 612 -9.77 27.71 -14.87
CA GLU A 612 -11.08 28.35 -14.69
C GLU A 612 -12.25 27.36 -14.88
N MET A 613 -12.17 26.51 -15.92
CA MET A 613 -13.12 25.42 -16.13
C MET A 613 -13.21 24.49 -14.92
N LEU A 614 -12.06 24.06 -14.39
CA LEU A 614 -12.01 23.18 -13.21
C LEU A 614 -12.68 23.82 -11.99
N LYS A 615 -12.46 25.12 -11.75
CA LYS A 615 -13.09 25.83 -10.63
C LYS A 615 -14.60 25.88 -10.74
N LYS A 616 -15.14 26.13 -11.94
CA LYS A 616 -16.59 26.14 -12.18
C LYS A 616 -17.20 24.75 -11.99
N ILE A 617 -16.51 23.71 -12.46
CA ILE A 617 -16.90 22.32 -12.20
C ILE A 617 -16.94 22.03 -10.69
N HIS A 618 -15.90 22.42 -9.94
CA HIS A 618 -15.89 22.24 -8.48
C HIS A 618 -17.00 23.00 -7.77
N CYS A 619 -17.30 24.23 -8.19
CA CYS A 619 -18.44 25.00 -7.68
C CYS A 619 -19.77 24.23 -7.85
N VAL A 620 -20.01 23.63 -9.02
CA VAL A 620 -21.18 22.78 -9.26
C VAL A 620 -21.15 21.51 -8.38
N GLN A 621 -19.99 20.87 -8.26
CA GLN A 621 -19.85 19.65 -7.46
C GLN A 621 -20.10 19.87 -5.97
N GLU A 622 -19.58 20.95 -5.41
CA GLU A 622 -19.78 21.32 -4.00
C GLU A 622 -21.27 21.52 -3.68
N GLN A 623 -22.01 22.15 -4.60
CA GLN A 623 -23.45 22.38 -4.44
C GLN A 623 -24.31 21.11 -4.65
N ASN A 624 -23.78 20.07 -5.28
CA ASN A 624 -24.55 18.87 -5.66
C ASN A 624 -23.95 17.55 -5.11
N GLY A 625 -23.30 17.61 -3.94
CA GLY A 625 -22.82 16.41 -3.23
C GLY A 625 -21.71 15.65 -3.97
N GLY A 626 -20.87 16.37 -4.72
CA GLY A 626 -19.78 15.83 -5.52
C GLY A 626 -20.15 15.46 -6.97
N ARG A 627 -21.41 15.64 -7.38
CA ARG A 627 -21.87 15.36 -8.77
C ARG A 627 -21.89 16.61 -9.64
N GLY A 628 -21.96 16.43 -10.95
CA GLY A 628 -22.42 17.48 -11.86
C GLY A 628 -21.49 17.78 -13.01
N ALA A 629 -20.58 16.86 -13.34
CA ALA A 629 -19.74 16.96 -14.53
C ALA A 629 -19.85 15.71 -15.41
N VAL A 630 -20.19 15.94 -16.68
CA VAL A 630 -20.15 14.93 -17.75
C VAL A 630 -19.22 15.45 -18.84
N LEU A 631 -18.13 14.75 -19.08
CA LEU A 631 -17.10 15.14 -20.04
C LEU A 631 -17.18 14.22 -21.26
N ALA A 632 -17.15 14.76 -22.47
CA ALA A 632 -17.19 13.97 -23.70
C ALA A 632 -15.96 14.23 -24.57
N THR A 633 -15.36 13.18 -25.13
CA THR A 633 -14.21 13.31 -26.03
C THR A 633 -14.09 12.13 -26.98
N GLY A 634 -13.79 12.40 -28.25
CA GLY A 634 -13.39 11.39 -29.24
C GLY A 634 -11.95 10.91 -29.09
N THR A 635 -11.13 11.63 -28.33
CA THR A 635 -9.68 11.42 -28.20
C THR A 635 -9.28 11.48 -26.73
N PRO A 636 -9.62 10.46 -25.91
CA PRO A 636 -9.32 10.46 -24.48
C PRO A 636 -7.81 10.52 -24.19
N TYR A 637 -6.97 9.98 -25.08
CA TYR A 637 -5.51 10.08 -25.02
C TYR A 637 -4.99 10.84 -26.25
N ALA A 638 -4.39 12.00 -26.04
CA ALA A 638 -3.51 12.62 -27.03
C ALA A 638 -2.10 12.46 -26.47
N SER A 639 -1.23 11.76 -27.20
CA SER A 639 0.16 11.56 -26.77
C SER A 639 0.85 12.92 -26.62
N PRO A 640 1.52 13.22 -25.50
CA PRO A 640 2.22 14.51 -25.30
C PRO A 640 3.42 14.73 -26.25
N TYR A 641 3.63 13.86 -27.25
CA TYR A 641 4.79 13.82 -28.14
C TYR A 641 4.53 14.31 -29.58
N GLN A 642 3.44 15.03 -29.83
CA GLN A 642 3.22 15.67 -31.14
C GLN A 642 3.00 17.16 -30.99
N HIS A 643 4.09 17.90 -30.79
CA HIS A 643 4.33 19.22 -31.37
C HIS A 643 5.83 19.50 -31.42
#